data_AF-A0A1F7GTM9-F1
#
_entry.id   AF-A0A1F7GTM9-F1
#
_cell.length_a   1.000
_cell.length_b   1.000
_cell.length_c   1.000
_cell.angle_alpha   90.00
_cell.angle_beta   90.00
_cell.angle_gamma   90.00
#
_symmetry.space_group_name_H-M   'P 1'
#
loop_
_entity.id
_entity.type
_entity.pdbx_description
1 polymer ?
#
loop_
_entity_poly.entity_id
_entity_poly.type
_entity_poly.pdbx_seq_one_letter_code
_entity_poly.pdbx_strand_id
1 'polypeptide(L)'
;MYKIILKRVIQNESLSKFLTSAIGVIFVTNLWIISYTNILTYLSFLFPPVVNEHLLRNIAFPNPFKIPLYLFLTTFLVVGIWFLYSRFSFLATKRGQQTRELLKWLLFLFLFILFLRKLGPYPLSNDFFPYIPRSDPTMYTIIFGLYCFAIVFCIIQLCLIARIFQHLRFFYPLFSVVIILIVAFFTFEPRFPISGHDYSFFFGPILEIARGKTIYTDIPIQHGVLSILSFALLYKFQSFELLSLPAIVWFLYVVLYYVYFYLIHKISRSLGLALIGLFSIITLNYFSLSGLPASYPQIGPMRWLPLILVLFFLYRLKNVTSKRLIFAIALFSFWFVDSGIALLLSYLATLGISSLSRSISVKKTAASIIFLFMSLIAVIFGMNIVLHSTGYRGLDLFKIVHTLNKYASLGIAQLPIESHTYFWFVPLIYFASIIYFFTKHIKHADHVGDTKGGDPASAQIRRYSPPVEHLREGISGQNLHDIILLFSANLSLFASIYYLGRAHPHNLFIISIFPLLNVFILVGVYITESKPDLAKKIVLYSLLCITFIMYPAFSRKITLTEMLATKYTRFRAGRIFTREADEIISKRYKDEAKMINRAIQSDSAVVLSNDDTYLFYLIKKKNLLDADPLIGIDTQDDLKAALKKVTRLCPEKIAVDCSVYGKCDQSIGINQSGFFPASTILSEIQKKCRITYTPVECTSQLCIAQKK
;
A
#
# COMPACT_ATOMS: atom_id res chain seq x y z
N MET A 1 2.33 -24.64 46.37
CA MET A 1 2.94 -23.89 45.24
C MET A 1 1.93 -23.41 44.20
N TYR A 2 1.08 -24.29 43.63
CA TYR A 2 0.04 -23.93 42.64
C TYR A 2 -0.94 -22.84 43.11
N LYS A 3 -1.44 -22.92 44.35
CA LYS A 3 -2.28 -21.87 44.97
C LYS A 3 -1.59 -20.51 45.07
N ILE A 4 -0.27 -20.45 45.25
CA ILE A 4 0.48 -19.19 45.44
C ILE A 4 0.74 -18.51 44.08
N ILE A 5 1.04 -19.30 43.05
CA ILE A 5 1.19 -18.82 41.67
C ILE A 5 -0.16 -18.31 41.14
N LEU A 6 -1.24 -19.07 41.36
CA LEU A 6 -2.59 -18.66 40.98
C LEU A 6 -3.02 -17.37 41.71
N LYS A 7 -2.71 -17.23 43.02
CA LYS A 7 -3.02 -16.02 43.80
C LYS A 7 -2.25 -14.78 43.30
N ARG A 8 -0.98 -14.92 42.91
CA ARG A 8 -0.17 -13.82 42.34
C ARG A 8 -0.60 -13.41 40.94
N VAL A 9 -1.05 -14.34 40.10
CA VAL A 9 -1.59 -14.02 38.76
C VAL A 9 -2.96 -13.35 38.88
N ILE A 10 -3.80 -13.78 39.84
CA ILE A 10 -5.16 -13.25 40.07
C ILE A 10 -5.17 -11.86 40.74
N GLN A 11 -4.14 -11.49 41.52
CA GLN A 11 -4.09 -10.21 42.25
C GLN A 11 -3.57 -9.02 41.42
N ASN A 12 -3.21 -9.20 40.15
CA ASN A 12 -2.65 -8.12 39.35
C ASN A 12 -3.76 -7.34 38.62
N GLU A 13 -4.20 -6.21 39.18
CA GLU A 13 -5.22 -5.33 38.57
C GLU A 13 -4.87 -4.91 37.14
N SER A 14 -3.58 -4.77 36.82
CA SER A 14 -3.12 -4.46 35.46
C SER A 14 -3.46 -5.58 34.47
N LEU A 15 -3.35 -6.84 34.90
CA LEU A 15 -3.64 -8.00 34.05
C LEU A 15 -5.14 -8.14 33.80
N SER A 16 -5.97 -7.92 34.83
CA SER A 16 -7.42 -7.96 34.70
C SER A 16 -7.96 -6.86 33.76
N LYS A 17 -7.39 -5.65 33.80
CA LYS A 17 -7.71 -4.56 32.86
C LYS A 17 -7.32 -4.90 31.43
N PHE A 18 -6.11 -5.44 31.23
CA PHE A 18 -5.65 -5.89 29.91
C PHE A 18 -6.55 -6.99 29.34
N LEU A 19 -6.87 -8.02 30.13
CA LEU A 19 -7.73 -9.13 29.73
C LEU A 19 -9.13 -8.64 29.33
N THR A 20 -9.70 -7.71 30.08
CA THR A 20 -11.01 -7.12 29.76
C THR A 20 -10.98 -6.37 28.42
N SER A 21 -9.93 -5.59 28.16
CA SER A 21 -9.75 -4.92 26.87
C SER A 21 -9.57 -5.93 25.72
N ALA A 22 -8.78 -6.98 25.95
CA ALA A 22 -8.53 -8.01 24.94
C ALA A 22 -9.81 -8.80 24.58
N ILE A 23 -10.65 -9.12 25.57
CA ILE A 23 -11.99 -9.70 25.35
C ILE A 23 -12.85 -8.79 24.48
N GLY A 24 -12.89 -7.49 24.79
CA GLY A 24 -13.67 -6.51 24.01
C GLY A 24 -13.21 -6.43 22.55
N VAL A 25 -11.89 -6.40 22.33
CA VAL A 25 -11.30 -6.38 20.99
C VAL A 25 -11.67 -7.64 20.20
N ILE A 26 -11.46 -8.83 20.77
CA ILE A 26 -11.72 -10.09 20.06
C ILE A 26 -13.23 -10.29 19.84
N PHE A 27 -14.07 -9.89 20.79
CA PHE A 27 -15.52 -9.93 20.65
C PHE A 27 -15.99 -9.08 19.46
N VAL A 28 -15.62 -7.80 19.42
CA VAL A 28 -16.00 -6.89 18.32
C VAL A 28 -15.45 -7.40 16.99
N THR A 29 -14.23 -7.91 16.97
CA THR A 29 -13.60 -8.45 15.75
C THR A 29 -14.35 -9.68 15.24
N ASN A 30 -14.68 -10.64 16.10
CA ASN A 30 -15.46 -11.82 15.69
C ASN A 30 -16.86 -11.43 15.21
N LEU A 31 -17.53 -10.52 15.92
CA LEU A 31 -18.84 -10.00 15.50
C LEU A 31 -18.74 -9.39 14.10
N TRP A 32 -17.73 -8.54 13.87
CA TRP A 32 -17.49 -7.92 12.57
C TRP A 32 -17.26 -8.96 11.48
N ILE A 33 -16.37 -9.95 11.70
CA ILE A 33 -16.04 -10.97 10.69
C ILE A 33 -17.29 -11.78 10.33
N ILE A 34 -18.00 -12.29 11.35
CA ILE A 34 -19.19 -13.13 11.14
C ILE A 34 -20.29 -12.36 10.42
N SER A 35 -20.58 -11.13 10.84
CA SER A 35 -21.55 -10.27 10.18
C SER A 35 -21.14 -9.96 8.74
N TYR A 36 -19.88 -9.60 8.50
CA TYR A 36 -19.38 -9.29 7.17
C TYR A 36 -19.50 -10.48 6.22
N THR A 37 -19.00 -11.66 6.61
CA THR A 37 -19.02 -12.85 5.74
C THR A 37 -20.44 -13.33 5.45
N ASN A 38 -21.33 -13.31 6.45
CA ASN A 38 -22.68 -13.82 6.30
C ASN A 38 -23.55 -12.86 5.47
N ILE A 39 -23.47 -11.55 5.76
CA ILE A 39 -24.23 -10.54 5.02
C ILE A 39 -23.71 -10.45 3.58
N LEU A 40 -22.40 -10.51 3.35
CA LEU A 40 -21.84 -10.48 1.99
C LEU A 40 -22.30 -11.68 1.17
N THR A 41 -22.27 -12.88 1.77
CA THR A 41 -22.76 -14.11 1.11
C THR A 41 -24.24 -13.99 0.78
N TYR A 42 -25.05 -13.52 1.73
CA TYR A 42 -26.49 -13.31 1.53
C TYR A 42 -26.80 -12.29 0.43
N LEU A 43 -26.13 -11.14 0.44
CA LEU A 43 -26.29 -10.10 -0.59
C LEU A 43 -25.86 -10.60 -1.97
N SER A 44 -24.73 -11.30 -2.05
CA SER A 44 -24.23 -11.86 -3.32
C SER A 44 -25.13 -12.97 -3.87
N PHE A 45 -25.85 -13.68 -2.99
CA PHE A 45 -26.86 -14.66 -3.39
C PHE A 45 -28.13 -13.99 -3.94
N LEU A 46 -28.63 -12.94 -3.27
CA LEU A 46 -29.81 -12.20 -3.72
C LEU A 46 -29.57 -11.37 -4.98
N PHE A 47 -28.37 -10.82 -5.12
CA PHE A 47 -27.98 -9.91 -6.19
C PHE A 47 -26.67 -10.41 -6.83
N PRO A 48 -26.74 -11.46 -7.66
CA PRO A 48 -25.56 -12.05 -8.26
C PRO A 48 -24.84 -11.03 -9.16
N PRO A 49 -23.50 -11.12 -9.25
CA PRO A 49 -22.70 -10.19 -10.03
C PRO A 49 -23.02 -10.33 -11.53
N VAL A 50 -23.42 -9.21 -12.17
CA VAL A 50 -23.66 -9.17 -13.62
C VAL A 50 -22.32 -8.92 -14.32
N VAL A 51 -21.86 -9.89 -15.13
CA VAL A 51 -20.64 -9.74 -15.93
C VAL A 51 -20.95 -8.87 -17.16
N ASN A 52 -20.14 -7.84 -17.37
CA ASN A 52 -20.34 -6.87 -18.45
C ASN A 52 -19.63 -7.33 -19.75
N GLU A 53 -20.38 -7.44 -20.85
CA GLU A 53 -19.88 -7.82 -22.18
C GLU A 53 -19.03 -6.73 -22.86
N HIS A 54 -18.91 -5.53 -22.29
CA HIS A 54 -18.16 -4.41 -22.89
C HIS A 54 -16.63 -4.53 -22.82
N LEU A 55 -16.10 -5.53 -22.10
CA LEU A 55 -14.65 -5.76 -22.00
C LEU A 55 -14.13 -6.57 -23.19
N LEU A 56 -12.92 -6.23 -23.64
CA LEU A 56 -12.19 -7.00 -24.66
C LEU A 56 -11.62 -8.32 -24.11
N ARG A 57 -11.68 -8.53 -22.79
CA ARG A 57 -11.24 -9.75 -22.09
C ARG A 57 -12.13 -10.08 -20.89
N ASN A 58 -12.32 -11.37 -20.62
CA ASN A 58 -13.14 -11.87 -19.52
C ASN A 58 -12.43 -11.76 -18.16
N ILE A 59 -12.39 -10.55 -17.60
CA ILE A 59 -11.77 -10.28 -16.28
C ILE A 59 -12.66 -9.48 -15.31
N ALA A 60 -13.94 -9.26 -15.66
CA ALA A 60 -14.90 -8.59 -14.78
C ALA A 60 -15.54 -9.58 -13.80
N PHE A 61 -15.43 -9.27 -12.51
CA PHE A 61 -16.07 -10.03 -11.43
C PHE A 61 -16.71 -9.06 -10.42
N PRO A 62 -17.62 -8.17 -10.85
CA PRO A 62 -18.05 -7.04 -10.04
C PRO A 62 -18.81 -7.51 -8.80
N ASN A 63 -18.32 -7.19 -7.59
CA ASN A 63 -19.08 -7.37 -6.36
C ASN A 63 -19.39 -5.99 -5.74
N PRO A 64 -20.59 -5.43 -5.98
CA PRO A 64 -20.92 -4.08 -5.56
C PRO A 64 -21.04 -3.93 -4.04
N PHE A 65 -21.20 -5.02 -3.28
CA PHE A 65 -21.44 -4.97 -1.85
C PHE A 65 -20.17 -5.10 -1.01
N LYS A 66 -19.11 -5.73 -1.52
CA LYS A 66 -17.89 -6.07 -0.78
C LYS A 66 -17.26 -4.87 -0.07
N ILE A 67 -16.90 -3.81 -0.80
CA ILE A 67 -16.26 -2.61 -0.24
C ILE A 67 -17.25 -1.76 0.57
N PRO A 68 -18.49 -1.47 0.09
CA PRO A 68 -19.46 -0.70 0.87
C PRO A 68 -19.82 -1.35 2.20
N LEU A 69 -20.05 -2.67 2.24
CA LEU A 69 -20.37 -3.40 3.47
C LEU A 69 -19.21 -3.37 4.46
N TYR A 70 -17.96 -3.51 3.98
CA TYR A 70 -16.76 -3.39 4.81
C TYR A 70 -16.71 -2.03 5.52
N LEU A 71 -16.93 -0.94 4.77
CA LEU A 71 -16.91 0.41 5.32
C LEU A 71 -18.09 0.70 6.25
N PHE A 72 -19.29 0.27 5.87
CA PHE A 72 -20.50 0.44 6.65
C PHE A 72 -20.41 -0.28 8.00
N LEU A 73 -20.08 -1.58 8.00
CA LEU A 73 -20.01 -2.38 9.21
C LEU A 73 -18.91 -1.89 10.15
N THR A 74 -17.76 -1.49 9.59
CA THR A 74 -16.68 -0.89 10.38
C THR A 74 -17.13 0.42 11.04
N THR A 75 -17.76 1.32 10.26
CA THR A 75 -18.26 2.60 10.78
C THR A 75 -19.31 2.39 11.87
N PHE A 76 -20.26 1.48 11.65
CA PHE A 76 -21.29 1.12 12.61
C PHE A 76 -20.70 0.63 13.94
N LEU A 77 -19.72 -0.29 13.90
CA LEU A 77 -19.07 -0.77 15.11
C LEU A 77 -18.19 0.29 15.79
N VAL A 78 -17.53 1.17 15.05
CA VAL A 78 -16.78 2.30 15.64
C VAL A 78 -17.71 3.22 16.42
N VAL A 79 -18.88 3.57 15.85
CA VAL A 79 -19.91 4.37 16.53
C VAL A 79 -20.48 3.60 17.72
N GLY A 80 -20.72 2.29 17.59
CA GLY A 80 -21.17 1.43 18.69
C GLY A 80 -20.17 1.39 19.86
N ILE A 81 -18.87 1.23 19.57
CA ILE A 81 -17.79 1.31 20.57
C ILE A 81 -17.83 2.68 21.26
N TRP A 82 -17.87 3.77 20.49
CA TRP A 82 -17.94 5.11 21.05
C TRP A 82 -19.16 5.30 21.97
N PHE A 83 -20.35 4.82 21.55
CA PHE A 83 -21.57 4.90 22.34
C PHE A 83 -21.45 4.12 23.66
N LEU A 84 -20.92 2.89 23.61
CA LEU A 84 -20.69 2.08 24.80
C LEU A 84 -19.76 2.78 25.80
N TYR A 85 -18.63 3.31 25.34
CA TYR A 85 -17.68 3.98 26.23
C TYR A 85 -18.14 5.35 26.73
N SER A 86 -18.96 6.08 25.95
CA SER A 86 -19.47 7.41 26.33
C SER A 86 -20.69 7.39 27.25
N ARG A 87 -21.56 6.37 27.15
CA ARG A 87 -22.80 6.28 27.94
C ARG A 87 -22.70 5.27 29.08
N PHE A 88 -21.99 4.18 28.87
CA PHE A 88 -21.88 3.10 29.84
C PHE A 88 -20.45 3.04 30.38
N SER A 89 -20.14 3.92 31.35
CA SER A 89 -18.94 3.79 32.19
C SER A 89 -18.88 2.46 32.97
N PHE A 90 -19.93 1.64 32.86
CA PHE A 90 -20.27 0.43 33.59
C PHE A 90 -19.26 -0.74 33.52
N LEU A 91 -18.30 -0.73 32.58
CA LEU A 91 -17.21 -1.72 32.59
C LEU A 91 -15.98 -1.27 33.40
N ALA A 92 -15.96 -0.03 33.88
CA ALA A 92 -14.97 0.46 34.83
C ALA A 92 -15.55 0.37 36.26
N THR A 93 -15.22 -0.73 36.93
CA THR A 93 -15.05 -0.82 38.40
C THR A 93 -16.27 -0.52 39.29
N LYS A 94 -16.92 -1.58 39.80
CA LYS A 94 -17.08 -1.82 41.25
C LYS A 94 -17.68 -3.21 41.57
N ARG A 95 -16.97 -3.91 42.47
CA ARG A 95 -17.38 -5.03 43.36
C ARG A 95 -17.78 -6.40 42.76
N GLY A 96 -17.06 -7.44 43.22
CA GLY A 96 -17.37 -8.88 43.05
C GLY A 96 -16.18 -9.68 42.53
N GLN A 97 -15.11 -9.81 43.31
CA GLN A 97 -13.76 -10.11 42.81
C GLN A 97 -13.16 -11.38 43.46
N GLN A 98 -13.44 -12.55 42.87
CA GLN A 98 -12.51 -13.70 42.85
C GLN A 98 -12.98 -14.82 41.90
N THR A 99 -14.29 -15.06 41.79
CA THR A 99 -14.89 -16.08 40.90
C THR A 99 -15.05 -15.62 39.44
N ARG A 100 -14.77 -14.35 39.12
CA ARG A 100 -14.94 -13.77 37.76
C ARG A 100 -13.69 -13.80 36.86
N GLU A 101 -12.49 -14.00 37.40
CA GLU A 101 -11.26 -13.99 36.57
C GLU A 101 -11.10 -15.27 35.75
N LEU A 102 -11.44 -16.43 36.31
CA LEU A 102 -11.44 -17.69 35.56
C LEU A 102 -12.44 -17.63 34.39
N LEU A 103 -13.62 -17.06 34.63
CA LEU A 103 -14.64 -16.85 33.58
C LEU A 103 -14.14 -15.90 32.48
N LYS A 104 -13.42 -14.82 32.83
CA LYS A 104 -12.80 -13.93 31.83
C LYS A 104 -11.76 -14.67 30.98
N TRP A 105 -10.90 -15.49 31.60
CA TRP A 105 -9.93 -16.30 30.85
C TRP A 105 -10.60 -17.33 29.95
N LEU A 106 -11.64 -18.02 30.42
CA LEU A 106 -12.42 -18.95 29.62
C LEU A 106 -13.12 -18.25 28.45
N LEU A 107 -13.72 -17.08 28.70
CA LEU A 107 -14.36 -16.27 27.65
C LEU A 107 -13.33 -15.78 26.63
N PHE A 108 -12.18 -15.28 27.08
CA PHE A 108 -11.08 -14.88 26.21
C PHE A 108 -10.62 -16.07 25.35
N LEU A 109 -10.38 -17.23 25.95
CA LEU A 109 -9.96 -18.44 25.24
C LEU A 109 -11.00 -18.87 24.21
N PHE A 110 -12.29 -18.90 24.57
CA PHE A 110 -13.38 -19.24 23.66
C PHE A 110 -13.42 -18.28 22.45
N LEU A 111 -13.41 -16.97 22.71
CA LEU A 111 -13.43 -15.96 21.65
C LEU A 111 -12.16 -15.99 20.80
N PHE A 112 -11.01 -16.27 21.40
CA PHE A 112 -9.74 -16.38 20.69
C PHE A 112 -9.73 -17.62 19.79
N ILE A 113 -10.20 -18.78 20.26
CA ILE A 113 -10.37 -19.98 19.43
C ILE A 113 -11.35 -19.72 18.29
N LEU A 114 -12.45 -19.00 18.54
CA LEU A 114 -13.40 -18.61 17.50
C LEU A 114 -12.73 -17.76 16.41
N PHE A 115 -11.88 -16.81 16.82
CA PHE A 115 -11.09 -15.99 15.89
C PHE A 115 -10.07 -16.83 15.12
N LEU A 116 -9.31 -17.69 15.80
CA LEU A 116 -8.35 -18.59 15.16
C LEU A 116 -9.00 -19.52 14.13
N ARG A 117 -10.22 -19.98 14.40
CA ARG A 117 -11.01 -20.77 13.42
C ARG A 117 -11.38 -20.00 12.17
N LYS A 118 -11.36 -18.66 12.19
CA LYS A 118 -11.56 -17.82 11.00
C LYS A 118 -10.26 -17.51 10.28
N LEU A 119 -9.09 -17.72 10.90
CA LEU A 119 -7.82 -17.56 10.20
C LEU A 119 -7.63 -18.72 9.21
N GLY A 120 -7.25 -18.37 7.98
CA GLY A 120 -6.87 -19.33 6.95
C GLY A 120 -5.43 -19.84 7.10
N PRO A 121 -4.90 -20.58 6.12
CA PRO A 121 -3.48 -20.90 6.03
C PRO A 121 -2.64 -19.64 5.74
N TYR A 122 -1.35 -19.68 6.07
CA TYR A 122 -0.47 -18.54 5.83
C TYR A 122 -0.45 -18.19 4.33
N PRO A 123 -0.55 -16.91 3.94
CA PRO A 123 -0.67 -16.53 2.53
C PRO A 123 0.53 -17.05 1.73
N LEU A 124 0.25 -17.74 0.63
CA LEU A 124 1.28 -18.36 -0.23
C LEU A 124 2.22 -19.32 0.52
N SER A 125 1.77 -19.98 1.60
CA SER A 125 2.59 -20.96 2.29
C SER A 125 3.07 -22.04 1.31
N ASN A 126 4.38 -22.27 1.26
CA ASN A 126 5.04 -23.21 0.35
C ASN A 126 4.87 -22.96 -1.15
N ASP A 127 4.24 -21.86 -1.56
CA ASP A 127 4.23 -21.45 -2.97
C ASP A 127 5.65 -21.05 -3.40
N PHE A 128 6.04 -21.47 -4.59
CA PHE A 128 7.39 -21.32 -5.14
C PHE A 128 7.40 -20.56 -6.45
N PHE A 129 6.25 -20.22 -7.05
CA PHE A 129 6.23 -19.46 -8.30
C PHE A 129 6.88 -18.07 -8.15
N PRO A 130 7.74 -17.63 -9.10
CA PRO A 130 8.07 -18.25 -10.39
C PRO A 130 9.33 -19.15 -10.38
N TYR A 131 9.84 -19.51 -9.20
CA TYR A 131 11.05 -20.31 -9.05
C TYR A 131 10.78 -21.80 -9.25
N ILE A 132 11.79 -22.52 -9.74
CA ILE A 132 11.77 -23.98 -9.79
C ILE A 132 12.37 -24.51 -8.49
N PRO A 133 11.64 -25.33 -7.71
CA PRO A 133 12.16 -25.87 -6.47
C PRO A 133 13.37 -26.79 -6.73
N ARG A 134 14.40 -26.64 -5.91
CA ARG A 134 15.56 -27.54 -5.83
C ARG A 134 15.15 -28.95 -5.46
N SER A 135 15.92 -29.91 -5.97
CA SER A 135 15.81 -31.34 -5.64
C SER A 135 16.12 -31.64 -4.19
N ASP A 136 17.08 -30.92 -3.56
CA ASP A 136 17.45 -31.11 -2.16
C ASP A 136 16.72 -30.12 -1.24
N PRO A 137 15.76 -30.57 -0.40
CA PRO A 137 15.01 -29.71 0.50
C PRO A 137 15.80 -29.25 1.73
N THR A 138 16.97 -29.83 2.02
CA THR A 138 17.77 -29.47 3.22
C THR A 138 18.30 -28.03 3.13
N MET A 139 18.62 -27.58 1.92
CA MET A 139 19.10 -26.22 1.64
C MET A 139 18.12 -25.15 2.09
N TYR A 140 16.80 -25.38 1.95
CA TYR A 140 15.79 -24.43 2.42
C TYR A 140 15.83 -24.23 3.93
N THR A 141 16.06 -25.31 4.68
CA THR A 141 16.12 -25.28 6.14
C THR A 141 17.40 -24.60 6.63
N ILE A 142 18.54 -24.88 5.98
CA ILE A 142 19.83 -24.24 6.29
C ILE A 142 19.74 -22.73 6.04
N ILE A 143 19.27 -22.32 4.87
CA ILE A 143 19.18 -20.89 4.50
C ILE A 143 18.18 -20.15 5.38
N PHE A 144 17.03 -20.77 5.70
CA PHE A 144 16.10 -20.24 6.69
C PHE A 144 16.77 -20.03 8.07
N GLY A 145 17.53 -21.01 8.55
CA GLY A 145 18.26 -20.93 9.81
C GLY A 145 19.30 -19.80 9.81
N LEU A 146 20.09 -19.70 8.73
CA LEU A 146 21.07 -18.62 8.54
C LEU A 146 20.42 -17.24 8.48
N TYR A 147 19.28 -17.12 7.79
CA TYR A 147 18.51 -15.88 7.71
C TYR A 147 18.03 -15.43 9.11
N CYS A 148 17.43 -16.34 9.88
CA CYS A 148 16.94 -16.04 11.22
C CYS A 148 18.10 -15.68 12.17
N PHE A 149 19.20 -16.44 12.11
CA PHE A 149 20.41 -16.14 12.88
C PHE A 149 20.96 -14.76 12.54
N ALA A 150 21.11 -14.43 11.25
CA ALA A 150 21.62 -13.14 10.81
C ALA A 150 20.77 -11.97 11.30
N ILE A 151 19.44 -12.08 11.25
CA ILE A 151 18.53 -11.04 11.76
C ILE A 151 18.64 -10.90 13.27
N VAL A 152 18.55 -11.99 14.02
CA VAL A 152 18.62 -11.95 15.49
C VAL A 152 19.98 -11.40 15.93
N PHE A 153 21.06 -11.83 15.29
CA PHE A 153 22.40 -11.31 15.50
C PHE A 153 22.47 -9.81 15.23
N CYS A 154 21.96 -9.32 14.08
CA CYS A 154 21.92 -7.89 13.77
C CYS A 154 21.14 -7.09 14.83
N ILE A 155 19.97 -7.57 15.25
CA ILE A 155 19.15 -6.90 16.27
C ILE A 155 19.93 -6.75 17.58
N ILE A 156 20.55 -7.83 18.04
CA ILE A 156 21.32 -7.85 19.30
C ILE A 156 22.54 -6.92 19.19
N GLN A 157 23.33 -7.04 18.13
CA GLN A 157 24.55 -6.24 17.95
C GLN A 157 24.23 -4.75 17.86
N LEU A 158 23.22 -4.35 17.09
CA LEU A 158 22.81 -2.95 16.99
C LEU A 158 22.31 -2.39 18.32
N CYS A 159 21.58 -3.20 19.11
CA CYS A 159 21.17 -2.80 20.45
C CYS A 159 22.36 -2.62 21.40
N LEU A 160 23.36 -3.49 21.33
CA LEU A 160 24.59 -3.40 22.14
C LEU A 160 25.43 -2.17 21.75
N ILE A 161 25.68 -1.99 20.45
CA ILE A 161 26.40 -0.82 19.91
C ILE A 161 25.71 0.46 20.35
N ALA A 162 24.39 0.55 20.23
CA ALA A 162 23.65 1.73 20.68
C ALA A 162 23.79 1.98 22.17
N ARG A 163 23.77 0.93 22.99
CA ARG A 163 23.95 1.07 24.44
C ARG A 163 25.35 1.59 24.81
N ILE A 164 26.39 1.15 24.10
CA ILE A 164 27.78 1.53 24.37
C ILE A 164 28.05 2.97 23.90
N PHE A 165 27.63 3.31 22.69
CA PHE A 165 28.05 4.54 22.01
C PHE A 165 27.03 5.70 22.04
N GLN A 166 25.86 5.52 22.66
CA GLN A 166 24.81 6.58 22.74
C GLN A 166 25.27 7.91 23.35
N HIS A 167 26.35 7.91 24.13
CA HIS A 167 26.89 9.13 24.77
C HIS A 167 27.65 10.03 23.79
N LEU A 168 28.07 9.53 22.62
CA LEU A 168 28.80 10.31 21.63
C LEU A 168 27.85 11.25 20.87
N ARG A 169 28.23 12.53 20.74
CA ARG A 169 27.42 13.58 20.09
C ARG A 169 27.01 13.23 18.64
N PHE A 170 27.89 12.55 17.90
CA PHE A 170 27.67 12.15 16.51
C PHE A 170 27.09 10.73 16.34
N PHE A 171 26.74 10.05 17.45
CA PHE A 171 26.24 8.68 17.39
C PHE A 171 24.94 8.57 16.60
N TYR A 172 23.93 9.39 16.90
CA TYR A 172 22.61 9.28 16.26
C TYR A 172 22.61 9.46 14.73
N PRO A 173 23.30 10.45 14.13
CA PRO A 173 23.38 10.54 12.67
C PRO A 173 24.15 9.36 12.08
N LEU A 174 25.28 8.96 12.67
CA LEU A 174 26.06 7.81 12.19
C LEU A 174 25.25 6.51 12.28
N PHE A 175 24.58 6.28 13.40
CA PHE A 175 23.72 5.11 13.60
C PHE A 175 22.56 5.10 12.62
N SER A 176 21.98 6.26 12.30
CA SER A 176 20.95 6.36 11.25
C SER A 176 21.49 5.95 9.88
N VAL A 177 22.71 6.38 9.53
CA VAL A 177 23.39 5.95 8.30
C VAL A 177 23.62 4.44 8.31
N VAL A 178 24.06 3.86 9.43
CA VAL A 178 24.21 2.40 9.56
C VAL A 178 22.89 1.66 9.32
N ILE A 179 21.78 2.13 9.90
CA ILE A 179 20.45 1.53 9.64
C ILE A 179 20.08 1.65 8.15
N ILE A 180 20.30 2.80 7.52
CA ILE A 180 20.05 2.99 6.08
C ILE A 180 20.88 2.00 5.25
N LEU A 181 22.17 1.83 5.57
CA LEU A 181 23.04 0.88 4.88
C LEU A 181 22.59 -0.57 5.07
N ILE A 182 22.11 -0.94 6.26
CA ILE A 182 21.55 -2.27 6.52
C ILE A 182 20.29 -2.48 5.67
N VAL A 183 19.37 -1.50 5.66
CA VAL A 183 18.18 -1.59 4.81
C VAL A 183 18.56 -1.72 3.34
N ALA A 184 19.49 -0.88 2.87
CA ALA A 184 20.00 -0.94 1.51
C ALA A 184 20.59 -2.31 1.20
N PHE A 185 21.38 -2.90 2.10
CA PHE A 185 21.97 -4.22 1.95
C PHE A 185 20.91 -5.34 1.79
N PHE A 186 19.92 -5.40 2.68
CA PHE A 186 18.88 -6.44 2.62
C PHE A 186 17.97 -6.29 1.39
N THR A 187 17.72 -5.06 0.95
CA THR A 187 16.82 -4.75 -0.17
C THR A 187 17.52 -4.59 -1.52
N PHE A 188 18.86 -4.64 -1.57
CA PHE A 188 19.60 -4.47 -2.82
C PHE A 188 19.26 -5.58 -3.82
N GLU A 189 19.04 -5.17 -5.07
CA GLU A 189 18.78 -6.08 -6.19
C GLU A 189 19.84 -5.83 -7.27
N PRO A 190 20.84 -6.71 -7.39
CA PRO A 190 21.86 -6.57 -8.41
C PRO A 190 21.23 -6.52 -9.80
N ARG A 191 21.74 -5.58 -10.61
CA ARG A 191 21.29 -5.28 -11.97
C ARG A 191 19.92 -4.62 -12.13
N PHE A 192 19.22 -4.30 -11.03
CA PHE A 192 17.93 -3.59 -11.08
C PHE A 192 16.92 -4.21 -12.06
N PRO A 193 16.40 -5.42 -11.75
CA PRO A 193 15.49 -6.15 -12.62
C PRO A 193 14.19 -5.40 -12.91
N ILE A 194 13.53 -5.78 -14.01
CA ILE A 194 12.23 -5.25 -14.40
C ILE A 194 11.23 -6.38 -14.68
N SER A 195 9.98 -6.21 -14.23
CA SER A 195 8.83 -6.90 -14.82
C SER A 195 8.41 -6.11 -16.06
N GLY A 196 8.50 -6.72 -17.25
CA GLY A 196 8.14 -6.05 -18.50
C GLY A 196 6.71 -5.50 -18.49
N HIS A 197 5.80 -6.28 -17.91
CA HIS A 197 4.40 -5.89 -17.79
C HIS A 197 4.21 -4.66 -16.91
N ASP A 198 4.66 -4.71 -15.66
CA ASP A 198 4.44 -3.64 -14.70
C ASP A 198 5.14 -2.34 -15.08
N TYR A 199 6.35 -2.43 -15.63
CA TYR A 199 7.10 -1.24 -16.05
C TYR A 199 6.52 -0.58 -17.29
N SER A 200 5.88 -1.33 -18.19
CA SER A 200 5.24 -0.74 -19.39
C SER A 200 4.19 0.33 -19.03
N PHE A 201 3.39 0.10 -17.98
CA PHE A 201 2.40 1.06 -17.45
C PHE A 201 2.99 2.34 -16.83
N PHE A 202 4.30 2.41 -16.63
CA PHE A 202 5.01 3.63 -16.24
C PHE A 202 5.75 4.22 -17.43
N PHE A 203 6.53 3.40 -18.14
CA PHE A 203 7.37 3.84 -19.25
C PHE A 203 6.56 4.43 -20.40
N GLY A 204 5.48 3.77 -20.82
CA GLY A 204 4.63 4.23 -21.91
C GLY A 204 4.06 5.62 -21.65
N PRO A 205 3.32 5.81 -20.54
CA PRO A 205 2.76 7.12 -20.22
C PRO A 205 3.81 8.21 -20.00
N ILE A 206 4.96 7.91 -19.35
CA ILE A 206 6.04 8.88 -19.17
C ILE A 206 6.56 9.36 -20.53
N LEU A 207 6.84 8.41 -21.44
CA LEU A 207 7.39 8.67 -22.76
C LEU A 207 6.43 9.50 -23.61
N GLU A 208 5.16 9.12 -23.61
CA GLU A 208 4.15 9.77 -24.43
C GLU A 208 3.80 11.18 -23.93
N ILE A 209 3.74 11.38 -22.60
CA ILE A 209 3.55 12.71 -22.03
C ILE A 209 4.74 13.59 -22.37
N ALA A 210 5.97 13.11 -22.20
CA ALA A 210 7.17 13.88 -22.56
C ALA A 210 7.20 14.29 -24.05
N ARG A 211 6.51 13.55 -24.92
CA ARG A 211 6.36 13.81 -26.36
C ARG A 211 5.19 14.72 -26.74
N GLY A 212 4.45 15.26 -25.77
CA GLY A 212 3.41 16.26 -26.00
C GLY A 212 1.97 15.78 -25.80
N LYS A 213 1.75 14.52 -25.38
CA LYS A 213 0.40 14.06 -25.01
C LYS A 213 0.06 14.47 -23.58
N THR A 214 -1.23 14.65 -23.32
CA THR A 214 -1.73 15.05 -22.00
C THR A 214 -2.42 13.90 -21.29
N ILE A 215 -2.07 13.68 -20.02
CA ILE A 215 -2.67 12.66 -19.15
C ILE A 215 -4.21 12.79 -19.07
N TYR A 216 -4.93 11.66 -19.17
CA TYR A 216 -6.40 11.51 -19.19
C TYR A 216 -7.16 12.28 -20.29
N THR A 217 -6.49 13.15 -21.03
CA THR A 217 -7.05 13.88 -22.17
C THR A 217 -6.74 13.17 -23.47
N ASP A 218 -5.47 12.79 -23.64
CA ASP A 218 -4.95 12.09 -24.80
C ASP A 218 -4.52 10.65 -24.46
N ILE A 219 -4.10 10.34 -23.22
CA ILE A 219 -3.70 8.97 -22.82
C ILE A 219 -4.36 8.55 -21.50
N PRO A 220 -4.98 7.36 -21.42
CA PRO A 220 -5.46 6.80 -20.16
C PRO A 220 -4.31 6.34 -19.27
N ILE A 221 -4.43 6.54 -17.97
CA ILE A 221 -3.43 6.10 -16.99
C ILE A 221 -4.07 5.31 -15.85
N GLN A 222 -3.46 4.18 -15.52
CA GLN A 222 -3.95 3.25 -14.50
C GLN A 222 -3.40 3.48 -13.09
N HIS A 223 -2.20 4.05 -12.94
CA HIS A 223 -1.48 3.98 -11.66
C HIS A 223 -1.15 5.34 -11.03
N GLY A 224 -0.61 6.33 -11.77
CA GLY A 224 -0.09 7.55 -11.15
C GLY A 224 -0.42 8.84 -11.89
N VAL A 225 -0.95 9.87 -11.21
CA VAL A 225 -1.20 11.18 -11.83
C VAL A 225 0.03 12.06 -11.68
N LEU A 226 0.30 12.51 -10.46
CA LEU A 226 1.41 13.42 -10.17
C LEU A 226 2.77 12.70 -10.29
N SER A 227 2.85 11.41 -9.97
CA SER A 227 4.08 10.63 -10.13
C SER A 227 4.52 10.55 -11.60
N ILE A 228 3.63 10.15 -12.51
CA ILE A 228 3.93 10.07 -13.95
C ILE A 228 4.21 11.46 -14.53
N LEU A 229 3.43 12.48 -14.16
CA LEU A 229 3.70 13.85 -14.59
C LEU A 229 5.09 14.33 -14.14
N SER A 230 5.49 14.01 -12.90
CA SER A 230 6.82 14.37 -12.39
C SER A 230 7.93 13.69 -13.19
N PHE A 231 7.83 12.38 -13.44
CA PHE A 231 8.84 11.67 -14.22
C PHE A 231 8.85 12.07 -15.71
N ALA A 232 7.69 12.38 -16.30
CA ALA A 232 7.61 12.89 -17.67
C ALA A 232 8.28 14.26 -17.82
N LEU A 233 8.10 15.15 -16.84
CA LEU A 233 8.81 16.44 -16.81
C LEU A 233 10.32 16.24 -16.65
N LEU A 234 10.77 15.40 -15.71
CA LEU A 234 12.19 15.12 -15.51
C LEU A 234 12.84 14.49 -16.76
N TYR A 235 12.11 13.58 -17.44
CA TYR A 235 12.55 12.99 -18.71
C TYR A 235 12.66 14.04 -19.82
N LYS A 236 11.65 14.92 -19.96
CA LYS A 236 11.65 16.02 -20.94
C LYS A 236 12.83 16.98 -20.74
N PHE A 237 13.20 17.26 -19.50
CA PHE A 237 14.38 18.09 -19.16
C PHE A 237 15.70 17.30 -19.11
N GLN A 238 15.73 16.06 -19.60
CA GLN A 238 16.92 15.19 -19.63
C GLN A 238 17.60 14.99 -18.26
N SER A 239 16.86 15.23 -17.17
CA SER A 239 17.35 15.07 -15.79
C SER A 239 17.10 13.66 -15.24
N PHE A 240 16.43 12.81 -16.03
CA PHE A 240 16.07 11.45 -15.69
C PHE A 240 16.15 10.56 -16.93
N GLU A 241 16.83 9.42 -16.80
CA GLU A 241 16.86 8.39 -17.82
C GLU A 241 15.80 7.32 -17.53
N LEU A 242 14.94 7.01 -18.51
CA LEU A 242 13.76 6.17 -18.30
C LEU A 242 14.08 4.80 -17.67
N LEU A 243 15.14 4.14 -18.17
CA LEU A 243 15.54 2.81 -17.70
C LEU A 243 16.16 2.82 -16.29
N SER A 244 16.44 3.99 -15.71
CA SER A 244 16.91 4.12 -14.32
C SER A 244 15.79 4.02 -13.27
N LEU A 245 14.52 4.02 -13.69
CA LEU A 245 13.37 3.93 -12.77
C LEU A 245 13.46 2.79 -11.74
N PRO A 246 13.92 1.57 -12.06
CA PRO A 246 13.99 0.49 -11.07
C PRO A 246 14.98 0.77 -9.94
N ALA A 247 16.08 1.48 -10.23
CA ALA A 247 17.01 1.94 -9.20
C ALA A 247 16.37 3.00 -8.29
N ILE A 248 15.55 3.89 -8.86
CA ILE A 248 14.76 4.85 -8.07
C ILE A 248 13.75 4.13 -7.19
N VAL A 249 13.01 3.15 -7.73
CA VAL A 249 12.05 2.34 -6.96
C VAL A 249 12.74 1.62 -5.79
N TRP A 250 13.91 1.02 -6.03
CA TRP A 250 14.74 0.44 -4.97
C TRP A 250 15.14 1.47 -3.90
N PHE A 251 15.61 2.65 -4.31
CA PHE A 251 15.96 3.71 -3.35
C PHE A 251 14.74 4.14 -2.51
N LEU A 252 13.55 4.21 -3.11
CA LEU A 252 12.33 4.51 -2.38
C LEU A 252 11.95 3.42 -1.36
N TYR A 253 12.32 2.14 -1.57
CA TYR A 253 12.19 1.09 -0.55
C TYR A 253 13.08 1.37 0.66
N VAL A 254 14.33 1.81 0.41
CA VAL A 254 15.26 2.19 1.48
C VAL A 254 14.68 3.33 2.33
N VAL A 255 14.14 4.36 1.67
CA VAL A 255 13.48 5.48 2.35
C VAL A 255 12.25 5.01 3.13
N LEU A 256 11.38 4.20 2.52
CA LEU A 256 10.16 3.68 3.13
C LEU A 256 10.45 2.93 4.42
N TYR A 257 11.38 1.97 4.38
CA TYR A 257 11.69 1.12 5.52
C TYR A 257 12.47 1.88 6.61
N TYR A 258 13.31 2.85 6.23
CA TYR A 258 13.95 3.73 7.22
C TYR A 258 12.92 4.62 7.95
N VAL A 259 11.98 5.25 7.22
CA VAL A 259 10.93 6.06 7.85
C VAL A 259 10.04 5.21 8.74
N TYR A 260 9.72 3.99 8.33
CA TYR A 260 8.99 3.00 9.13
C TYR A 260 9.73 2.69 10.46
N PHE A 261 11.01 2.35 10.38
CA PHE A 261 11.87 2.14 11.56
C PHE A 261 11.89 3.38 12.46
N TYR A 262 12.10 4.55 11.86
CA TYR A 262 12.21 5.82 12.58
C TYR A 262 10.93 6.13 13.36
N LEU A 263 9.75 5.93 12.77
CA LEU A 263 8.47 6.17 13.44
C LEU A 263 8.29 5.25 14.65
N ILE A 264 8.52 3.94 14.49
CA ILE A 264 8.42 2.99 15.61
C ILE A 264 9.42 3.36 16.69
N HIS A 265 10.67 3.65 16.34
CA HIS A 265 11.70 4.01 17.31
C HIS A 265 11.32 5.25 18.11
N LYS A 266 10.81 6.29 17.46
CA LYS A 266 10.44 7.55 18.12
C LYS A 266 9.21 7.43 19.00
N ILE A 267 8.21 6.65 18.60
CA ILE A 267 6.96 6.49 19.37
C ILE A 267 7.17 5.53 20.54
N SER A 268 7.78 4.37 20.28
CA SER A 268 7.98 3.33 21.29
C SER A 268 9.13 3.62 22.25
N ARG A 269 10.05 4.52 21.87
CA ARG A 269 11.32 4.77 22.57
C ARG A 269 12.15 3.50 22.80
N SER A 270 11.94 2.48 21.97
CA SER A 270 12.65 1.21 22.04
C SER A 270 13.35 0.93 20.72
N LEU A 271 14.67 0.80 20.77
CA LEU A 271 15.46 0.39 19.63
C LEU A 271 15.16 -1.07 19.25
N GLY A 272 15.08 -1.97 20.24
CA GLY A 272 14.78 -3.39 20.00
C GLY A 272 13.43 -3.59 19.30
N LEU A 273 12.39 -2.89 19.75
CA LEU A 273 11.07 -2.95 19.10
C LEU A 273 11.13 -2.40 17.66
N ALA A 274 11.84 -1.30 17.45
CA ALA A 274 11.99 -0.70 16.12
C ALA A 274 12.77 -1.60 15.14
N LEU A 275 13.84 -2.26 15.62
CA LEU A 275 14.61 -3.21 14.82
C LEU A 275 13.79 -4.46 14.49
N ILE A 276 13.05 -5.02 15.46
CA ILE A 276 12.10 -6.11 15.19
C ILE A 276 11.09 -5.65 14.13
N GLY A 277 10.49 -4.47 14.29
CA GLY A 277 9.57 -3.90 13.31
C GLY A 277 10.19 -3.74 11.91
N LEU A 278 11.44 -3.28 11.83
CA LEU A 278 12.18 -3.15 10.57
C LEU A 278 12.40 -4.51 9.89
N PHE A 279 12.87 -5.51 10.63
CA PHE A 279 13.08 -6.84 10.06
C PHE A 279 11.77 -7.58 9.79
N SER A 280 10.69 -7.27 10.51
CA SER A 280 9.34 -7.74 10.20
C SER A 280 8.87 -7.22 8.84
N ILE A 281 9.02 -5.92 8.56
CA ILE A 281 8.61 -5.39 7.26
C ILE A 281 9.50 -5.90 6.13
N ILE A 282 10.82 -6.03 6.34
CA ILE A 282 11.72 -6.66 5.36
C ILE A 282 11.30 -8.11 5.09
N THR A 283 10.94 -8.88 6.12
CA THR A 283 10.53 -10.28 5.91
C THR A 283 9.17 -10.38 5.20
N LEU A 284 8.17 -9.63 5.65
CA LEU A 284 6.78 -9.75 5.20
C LEU A 284 6.50 -8.99 3.90
N ASN A 285 6.98 -7.76 3.76
CA ASN A 285 6.69 -6.93 2.59
C ASN A 285 7.72 -7.12 1.47
N TYR A 286 8.94 -7.57 1.78
CA TYR A 286 10.00 -7.74 0.78
C TYR A 286 10.26 -9.22 0.44
N PHE A 287 10.62 -10.06 1.41
CA PHE A 287 10.99 -11.48 1.14
C PHE A 287 9.83 -12.47 1.04
N SER A 288 8.61 -12.09 1.44
CA SER A 288 7.44 -12.99 1.34
C SER A 288 6.67 -12.86 0.02
N LEU A 289 7.01 -11.89 -0.84
CA LEU A 289 6.44 -11.75 -2.17
C LEU A 289 6.83 -12.93 -3.09
N SER A 290 6.17 -13.07 -4.24
CA SER A 290 6.49 -14.13 -5.23
C SER A 290 7.77 -13.87 -5.99
N GLY A 291 8.07 -12.61 -6.29
CA GLY A 291 9.24 -12.23 -7.07
C GLY A 291 10.03 -11.11 -6.40
N LEU A 292 11.07 -10.65 -7.12
CA LEU A 292 11.91 -9.53 -6.70
C LEU A 292 11.09 -8.23 -6.63
N PRO A 293 10.94 -7.59 -5.46
CA PRO A 293 9.98 -6.49 -5.28
C PRO A 293 10.28 -5.25 -6.15
N ALA A 294 11.55 -4.92 -6.41
CA ALA A 294 11.87 -3.76 -7.26
C ALA A 294 11.47 -3.99 -8.73
N SER A 295 11.20 -5.22 -9.15
CA SER A 295 10.64 -5.53 -10.47
C SER A 295 9.20 -5.05 -10.66
N TYR A 296 8.47 -4.72 -9.58
CA TYR A 296 7.04 -4.42 -9.62
C TYR A 296 6.73 -3.02 -9.03
N PRO A 297 6.91 -1.93 -9.80
CA PRO A 297 6.77 -0.56 -9.30
C PRO A 297 5.39 -0.27 -8.71
N GLN A 298 4.32 -0.86 -9.26
CA GLN A 298 2.95 -0.59 -8.82
C GLN A 298 2.64 -1.12 -7.42
N ILE A 299 3.31 -2.17 -6.93
CA ILE A 299 3.02 -2.78 -5.63
C ILE A 299 3.94 -2.30 -4.50
N GLY A 300 4.89 -1.43 -4.84
CA GLY A 300 5.97 -1.02 -3.95
C GLY A 300 5.85 0.42 -3.43
N PRO A 301 6.99 1.06 -3.12
CA PRO A 301 7.02 2.37 -2.47
C PRO A 301 6.51 3.49 -3.37
N MET A 302 6.49 3.33 -4.69
CA MET A 302 5.87 4.31 -5.59
C MET A 302 4.41 4.58 -5.23
N ARG A 303 3.67 3.53 -4.85
CA ARG A 303 2.26 3.66 -4.42
C ARG A 303 2.14 4.07 -2.96
N TRP A 304 2.90 3.44 -2.06
CA TRP A 304 2.61 3.48 -0.62
C TRP A 304 3.44 4.48 0.20
N LEU A 305 4.61 4.91 -0.30
CA LEU A 305 5.47 5.85 0.42
C LEU A 305 4.77 7.17 0.80
N PRO A 306 3.92 7.79 -0.04
CA PRO A 306 3.24 9.04 0.32
C PRO A 306 2.42 8.93 1.62
N LEU A 307 1.76 7.80 1.86
CA LEU A 307 0.93 7.58 3.06
C LEU A 307 1.80 7.55 4.33
N ILE A 308 2.95 6.88 4.26
CA ILE A 308 3.92 6.79 5.36
C ILE A 308 4.61 8.14 5.58
N LEU A 309 4.90 8.89 4.52
CA LEU A 309 5.44 10.24 4.61
C LEU A 309 4.45 11.18 5.30
N VAL A 310 3.15 11.14 4.98
CA VAL A 310 2.16 11.97 5.70
C VAL A 310 2.14 11.64 7.18
N LEU A 311 2.19 10.36 7.55
CA LEU A 311 2.27 9.97 8.96
C LEU A 311 3.56 10.51 9.64
N PHE A 312 4.69 10.50 8.92
CA PHE A 312 5.92 11.14 9.37
C PHE A 312 5.79 12.67 9.51
N PHE A 313 5.15 13.33 8.55
CA PHE A 313 4.85 14.77 8.63
C PHE A 313 3.93 15.08 9.81
N LEU A 314 2.91 14.25 10.08
CA LEU A 314 2.06 14.38 11.26
C LEU A 314 2.88 14.27 12.55
N TYR A 315 3.79 13.29 12.64
CA TYR A 315 4.71 13.17 13.77
C TYR A 315 5.58 14.43 13.95
N ARG A 316 6.10 15.00 12.86
CA ARG A 316 6.96 16.21 12.88
C ARG A 316 6.18 17.47 13.26
N LEU A 317 5.00 17.67 12.66
CA LEU A 317 4.16 18.86 12.87
C LEU A 317 3.35 18.80 14.18
N LYS A 318 3.19 17.60 14.75
CA LYS A 318 2.49 17.34 16.01
C LYS A 318 1.04 17.80 16.06
N ASN A 319 0.44 18.13 14.93
CA ASN A 319 -0.93 18.65 14.84
C ASN A 319 -1.63 18.16 13.56
N VAL A 320 -2.71 17.40 13.76
CA VAL A 320 -3.55 16.85 12.67
C VAL A 320 -4.40 17.92 11.97
N THR A 321 -4.59 19.08 12.59
CA THR A 321 -5.29 20.24 12.00
C THR A 321 -4.34 21.26 11.36
N SER A 322 -3.04 20.93 11.27
CA SER A 322 -2.04 21.83 10.69
C SER A 322 -2.32 22.06 9.20
N LYS A 323 -2.42 23.33 8.78
CA LYS A 323 -2.56 23.72 7.37
C LYS A 323 -1.46 23.11 6.48
N ARG A 324 -0.22 23.05 6.98
CA ARG A 324 0.91 22.43 6.25
C ARG A 324 0.71 20.93 6.03
N LEU A 325 0.18 20.22 7.04
CA LEU A 325 -0.15 18.80 6.93
C LEU A 325 -1.28 18.59 5.93
N ILE A 326 -2.35 19.39 6.03
CA ILE A 326 -3.52 19.29 5.16
C ILE A 326 -3.12 19.55 3.70
N PHE A 327 -2.28 20.55 3.45
CA PHE A 327 -1.75 20.79 2.11
C PHE A 327 -0.90 19.62 1.60
N ALA A 328 -0.04 19.03 2.45
CA ALA A 328 0.74 17.86 2.08
C ALA A 328 -0.15 16.64 1.77
N ILE A 329 -1.24 16.45 2.53
CA ILE A 329 -2.25 15.41 2.26
C ILE A 329 -2.89 15.62 0.89
N ALA A 330 -3.32 16.85 0.58
CA ALA A 330 -3.91 17.18 -0.72
C ALA A 330 -2.92 16.95 -1.87
N LEU A 331 -1.65 17.33 -1.69
CA LEU A 331 -0.62 17.11 -2.71
C LEU A 331 -0.36 15.61 -2.93
N PHE A 332 -0.15 14.85 -1.85
CA PHE A 332 0.12 13.42 -1.93
C PHE A 332 -1.09 12.60 -2.38
N SER A 333 -2.32 13.12 -2.23
CA SER A 333 -3.50 12.43 -2.77
C SER A 333 -3.55 12.36 -4.30
N PHE A 334 -2.77 13.19 -5.00
CA PHE A 334 -2.64 13.10 -6.47
C PHE A 334 -1.43 12.26 -6.90
N TRP A 335 -0.60 11.76 -5.99
CA TRP A 335 0.58 10.95 -6.34
C TRP A 335 0.19 9.67 -7.09
N PHE A 336 -0.74 8.92 -6.50
CA PHE A 336 -1.37 7.69 -7.00
C PHE A 336 -2.85 7.73 -6.61
N VAL A 337 -3.76 7.46 -7.55
CA VAL A 337 -5.20 7.71 -7.35
C VAL A 337 -5.79 6.89 -6.19
N ASP A 338 -5.54 5.58 -6.18
CA ASP A 338 -6.09 4.66 -5.19
C ASP A 338 -5.53 4.93 -3.78
N SER A 339 -4.21 5.06 -3.67
CA SER A 339 -3.54 5.40 -2.40
C SER A 339 -3.95 6.80 -1.91
N GLY A 340 -4.20 7.74 -2.82
CA GLY A 340 -4.63 9.08 -2.51
C GLY A 340 -6.05 9.14 -1.95
N ILE A 341 -6.98 8.37 -2.53
CA ILE A 341 -8.33 8.19 -1.96
C ILE A 341 -8.22 7.57 -0.56
N ALA A 342 -7.41 6.52 -0.38
CA ALA A 342 -7.20 5.92 0.93
C ALA A 342 -6.67 6.95 1.95
N LEU A 343 -5.69 7.77 1.57
CA LEU A 343 -5.11 8.82 2.41
C LEU A 343 -6.16 9.87 2.84
N LEU A 344 -6.98 10.36 1.91
CA LEU A 344 -8.05 11.32 2.19
C LEU A 344 -9.07 10.74 3.17
N LEU A 345 -9.52 9.51 2.94
CA LEU A 345 -10.46 8.82 3.81
C LEU A 345 -9.87 8.57 5.20
N SER A 346 -8.59 8.16 5.30
CA SER A 346 -7.91 7.99 6.58
C SER A 346 -7.84 9.28 7.38
N TYR A 347 -7.58 10.40 6.71
CA TYR A 347 -7.56 11.71 7.35
C TYR A 347 -8.95 12.14 7.84
N LEU A 348 -9.97 12.03 6.99
CA LEU A 348 -11.35 12.36 7.35
C LEU A 348 -11.87 11.50 8.51
N ALA A 349 -11.60 10.18 8.49
CA ALA A 349 -11.96 9.29 9.59
C ALA A 349 -11.23 9.66 10.89
N THR A 350 -9.95 10.04 10.80
CA THR A 350 -9.17 10.48 11.97
C THR A 350 -9.73 11.76 12.58
N LEU A 351 -10.09 12.74 11.76
CA LEU A 351 -10.77 13.95 12.21
C LEU A 351 -12.15 13.64 12.82
N GLY A 352 -12.94 12.79 12.18
CA GLY A 352 -14.26 12.37 12.65
C GLY A 352 -14.20 11.68 14.01
N ILE A 353 -13.35 10.67 14.16
CA ILE A 353 -13.16 9.93 15.42
C ILE A 353 -12.61 10.83 16.52
N SER A 354 -11.67 11.72 16.20
CA SER A 354 -11.15 12.73 17.14
C SER A 354 -12.22 13.73 17.57
N SER A 355 -13.14 14.09 16.67
CA SER A 355 -14.29 14.94 17.00
C SER A 355 -15.28 14.22 17.90
N LEU A 356 -15.54 12.92 17.66
CA LEU A 356 -16.41 12.09 18.50
C LEU A 356 -15.87 11.92 19.92
N SER A 357 -14.55 11.76 20.07
CA SER A 357 -13.90 11.70 21.38
C SER A 357 -13.70 13.07 22.05
N ARG A 358 -14.16 14.16 21.42
CA ARG A 358 -13.97 15.56 21.84
C ARG A 358 -12.51 15.98 21.97
N SER A 359 -11.57 15.25 21.36
CA SER A 359 -10.15 15.64 21.33
C SER A 359 -9.91 16.83 20.38
N ILE A 360 -10.79 17.02 19.40
CA ILE A 360 -10.82 18.17 18.49
C ILE A 360 -12.24 18.74 18.48
N SER A 361 -12.38 20.07 18.57
CA SER A 361 -13.68 20.75 18.46
C SER A 361 -14.28 20.60 17.06
N VAL A 362 -15.60 20.46 16.96
CA VAL A 362 -16.35 20.38 15.69
C VAL A 362 -16.01 21.56 14.75
N LYS A 363 -15.86 22.78 15.29
CA LYS A 363 -15.46 23.98 14.50
C LYS A 363 -14.11 23.79 13.81
N LYS A 364 -13.08 23.33 14.53
CA LYS A 364 -11.75 23.04 13.97
C LYS A 364 -11.80 21.89 12.96
N THR A 365 -12.63 20.88 13.20
CA THR A 365 -12.86 19.79 12.24
C THR A 365 -13.44 20.32 10.93
N ALA A 366 -14.51 21.11 10.99
CA ALA A 366 -15.13 21.73 9.82
C ALA A 366 -14.14 22.64 9.07
N ALA A 367 -13.39 23.48 9.79
CA ALA A 367 -12.36 24.33 9.20
C ALA A 367 -11.25 23.53 8.50
N SER A 368 -10.83 22.40 9.07
CA SER A 368 -9.81 21.52 8.47
C SER A 368 -10.32 20.84 7.20
N ILE A 369 -11.59 20.42 7.18
CA ILE A 369 -12.24 19.84 6.00
C ILE A 369 -12.35 20.88 4.89
N ILE A 370 -12.82 22.09 5.19
CA ILE A 370 -12.90 23.19 4.22
C ILE A 370 -11.50 23.48 3.65
N PHE A 371 -10.49 23.58 4.51
CA PHE A 371 -9.13 23.84 4.07
C PHE A 371 -8.55 22.69 3.24
N LEU A 372 -8.92 21.43 3.51
CA LEU A 372 -8.57 20.29 2.67
C LEU A 372 -9.15 20.43 1.26
N PHE A 373 -10.43 20.74 1.13
CA PHE A 373 -11.06 20.97 -0.17
C PHE A 373 -10.40 22.11 -0.95
N MET A 374 -10.14 23.25 -0.28
CA MET A 374 -9.42 24.36 -0.89
C MET A 374 -8.00 23.97 -1.33
N SER A 375 -7.31 23.15 -0.53
CA SER A 375 -5.97 22.64 -0.87
C SER A 375 -6.01 21.70 -2.08
N LEU A 376 -7.02 20.83 -2.19
CA LEU A 376 -7.20 19.95 -3.36
C LEU A 376 -7.41 20.77 -4.64
N ILE A 377 -8.26 21.80 -4.59
CA ILE A 377 -8.49 22.72 -5.71
C ILE A 377 -7.19 23.45 -6.06
N ALA A 378 -6.45 23.96 -5.07
CA ALA A 378 -5.19 24.65 -5.29
C ALA A 378 -4.13 23.75 -5.94
N VAL A 379 -4.03 22.48 -5.55
CA VAL A 379 -3.11 21.52 -6.16
C VAL A 379 -3.51 21.24 -7.61
N ILE A 380 -4.78 20.99 -7.90
CA ILE A 380 -5.26 20.79 -9.28
C ILE A 380 -4.96 22.02 -10.15
N PHE A 381 -5.24 23.21 -9.63
CA PHE A 381 -4.96 24.47 -10.34
C PHE A 381 -3.46 24.64 -10.59
N GLY A 382 -2.62 24.39 -9.59
CA GLY A 382 -1.16 24.39 -9.72
C GLY A 382 -0.65 23.39 -10.76
N MET A 383 -1.20 22.17 -10.78
CA MET A 383 -0.87 21.16 -11.80
C MET A 383 -1.21 21.65 -13.21
N ASN A 384 -2.37 22.29 -13.39
CA ASN A 384 -2.77 22.85 -14.69
C ASN A 384 -1.88 24.02 -15.13
N ILE A 385 -1.44 24.88 -14.20
CA ILE A 385 -0.47 25.95 -14.51
C ILE A 385 0.85 25.35 -15.00
N VAL A 386 1.37 24.32 -14.30
CA VAL A 386 2.61 23.64 -14.70
C VAL A 386 2.45 22.98 -16.08
N LEU A 387 1.32 22.33 -16.34
CA LEU A 387 1.04 21.72 -17.64
C LEU A 387 1.00 22.77 -18.76
N HIS A 388 0.27 23.87 -18.54
CA HIS A 388 0.15 24.93 -19.54
C HIS A 388 1.49 25.62 -19.82
N SER A 389 2.25 25.96 -18.76
CA SER A 389 3.59 26.57 -18.89
C SER A 389 4.62 25.67 -19.56
N THR A 390 4.40 24.36 -19.58
CA THR A 390 5.28 23.39 -20.25
C THR A 390 4.76 22.95 -21.63
N GLY A 391 3.70 23.59 -22.13
CA GLY A 391 3.14 23.39 -23.47
C GLY A 391 2.15 22.23 -23.61
N TYR A 392 1.63 21.71 -22.50
CA TYR A 392 0.60 20.66 -22.49
C TYR A 392 -0.81 21.24 -22.41
N ARG A 393 -1.81 20.41 -22.74
CA ARG A 393 -3.21 20.76 -22.50
C ARG A 393 -3.51 20.66 -21.01
N GLY A 394 -4.54 21.37 -20.57
CA GLY A 394 -5.06 21.24 -19.21
C GLY A 394 -5.66 19.85 -18.96
N LEU A 395 -5.73 19.46 -17.69
CA LEU A 395 -6.37 18.23 -17.25
C LEU A 395 -7.89 18.32 -17.40
N ASP A 396 -8.48 17.35 -18.08
CA ASP A 396 -9.92 17.17 -18.13
C ASP A 396 -10.41 16.36 -16.91
N LEU A 397 -10.77 17.08 -15.84
CA LEU A 397 -11.24 16.46 -14.59
C LEU A 397 -12.51 15.63 -14.78
N PHE A 398 -13.40 16.04 -15.69
CA PHE A 398 -14.63 15.30 -15.96
C PHE A 398 -14.32 13.95 -16.57
N LYS A 399 -13.39 13.88 -17.52
CA LYS A 399 -12.90 12.59 -18.05
C LYS A 399 -12.25 11.74 -16.98
N ILE A 400 -11.43 12.32 -16.09
CA ILE A 400 -10.81 11.56 -14.99
C ILE A 400 -11.87 10.89 -14.14
N VAL A 401 -12.87 11.66 -13.67
CA VAL A 401 -13.96 11.13 -12.82
C VAL A 401 -14.79 10.10 -13.59
N HIS A 402 -15.09 10.36 -14.87
CA HIS A 402 -15.83 9.43 -15.71
C HIS A 402 -15.08 8.11 -15.92
N THR A 403 -13.78 8.15 -16.23
CA THR A 403 -12.93 6.97 -16.37
C THR A 403 -12.82 6.19 -15.07
N LEU A 404 -12.64 6.86 -13.93
CA LEU A 404 -12.62 6.20 -12.63
C LEU A 404 -13.94 5.51 -12.31
N ASN A 405 -15.07 6.18 -12.54
CA ASN A 405 -16.39 5.60 -12.31
C ASN A 405 -16.63 4.38 -13.21
N LYS A 406 -16.29 4.49 -14.51
CA LYS A 406 -16.38 3.39 -15.48
C LYS A 406 -15.63 2.15 -15.01
N TYR A 407 -14.35 2.28 -14.66
CA TYR A 407 -13.55 1.13 -14.23
C TYR A 407 -13.97 0.59 -12.85
N ALA A 408 -14.41 1.47 -11.94
CA ALA A 408 -14.95 1.06 -10.65
C ALA A 408 -16.23 0.22 -10.81
N SER A 409 -17.16 0.63 -11.69
CA SER A 409 -18.40 -0.09 -11.95
C SER A 409 -18.20 -1.43 -12.67
N LEU A 410 -17.17 -1.53 -13.51
CA LEU A 410 -16.85 -2.77 -14.22
C LEU A 410 -16.30 -3.87 -13.31
N GLY A 411 -15.82 -3.52 -12.11
CA GLY A 411 -15.31 -4.51 -11.15
C GLY A 411 -14.16 -5.36 -11.70
N ILE A 412 -13.27 -4.74 -12.48
CA ILE A 412 -12.14 -5.42 -13.12
C ILE A 412 -11.26 -6.09 -12.05
N ALA A 413 -11.02 -7.39 -12.24
CA ALA A 413 -10.18 -8.23 -11.37
C ALA A 413 -10.62 -8.24 -9.89
N GLN A 414 -11.93 -8.07 -9.62
CA GLN A 414 -12.44 -8.16 -8.26
C GLN A 414 -12.60 -9.61 -7.80
N LEU A 415 -11.65 -10.12 -7.02
CA LEU A 415 -11.70 -11.51 -6.54
C LEU A 415 -12.60 -11.66 -5.29
N PRO A 416 -13.29 -12.80 -5.12
CA PRO A 416 -14.03 -13.10 -3.89
C PRO A 416 -13.07 -13.21 -2.71
N ILE A 417 -13.53 -12.78 -1.54
CA ILE A 417 -12.76 -12.93 -0.30
C ILE A 417 -13.06 -14.29 0.33
N GLU A 418 -12.02 -15.04 0.66
CA GLU A 418 -12.17 -16.29 1.39
C GLU A 418 -12.69 -16.03 2.80
N SER A 419 -13.57 -16.92 3.28
CA SER A 419 -14.07 -16.86 4.67
C SER A 419 -12.97 -17.12 5.70
N HIS A 420 -11.91 -17.84 5.29
CA HIS A 420 -10.76 -18.17 6.11
C HIS A 420 -9.49 -17.51 5.55
N THR A 421 -9.06 -16.39 6.12
CA THR A 421 -7.92 -15.63 5.58
C THR A 421 -7.13 -14.91 6.67
N TYR A 422 -5.83 -14.72 6.44
CA TYR A 422 -4.96 -13.89 7.31
C TYR A 422 -5.36 -12.41 7.29
N PHE A 423 -6.18 -11.98 6.33
CA PHE A 423 -6.71 -10.61 6.30
C PHE A 423 -7.40 -10.20 7.60
N TRP A 424 -8.01 -11.15 8.32
CA TRP A 424 -8.75 -10.87 9.56
C TRP A 424 -7.90 -10.31 10.71
N PHE A 425 -6.57 -10.36 10.61
CA PHE A 425 -5.70 -9.61 11.51
C PHE A 425 -5.86 -8.09 11.35
N VAL A 426 -6.17 -7.58 10.15
CA VAL A 426 -6.37 -6.15 9.92
C VAL A 426 -7.50 -5.57 10.80
N PRO A 427 -8.75 -6.08 10.77
CA PRO A 427 -9.81 -5.57 11.64
C PRO A 427 -9.49 -5.80 13.13
N LEU A 428 -8.80 -6.89 13.50
CA LEU A 428 -8.36 -7.11 14.89
C LEU A 428 -7.49 -5.96 15.40
N ILE A 429 -6.44 -5.61 14.64
CA ILE A 429 -5.50 -4.54 14.99
C ILE A 429 -6.20 -3.18 14.96
N TYR A 430 -7.08 -2.96 13.98
CA TYR A 430 -7.87 -1.74 13.87
C TYR A 430 -8.75 -1.54 15.11
N PHE A 431 -9.58 -2.52 15.48
CA PHE A 431 -10.45 -2.41 16.65
C PHE A 431 -9.66 -2.33 17.96
N ALA A 432 -8.50 -2.99 18.06
CA ALA A 432 -7.59 -2.80 19.20
C ALA A 432 -7.17 -1.33 19.36
N SER A 433 -6.83 -0.68 18.24
CA SER A 433 -6.41 0.73 18.22
C SER A 433 -7.57 1.68 18.56
N ILE A 434 -8.76 1.43 18.00
CA ILE A 434 -9.97 2.23 18.25
C ILE A 434 -10.43 2.12 19.71
N ILE A 435 -10.50 0.90 20.25
CA ILE A 435 -10.90 0.65 21.64
C ILE A 435 -9.89 1.30 22.59
N TYR A 436 -8.59 1.17 22.31
CA TYR A 436 -7.54 1.84 23.07
C TYR A 436 -7.72 3.37 23.06
N PHE A 437 -7.92 3.97 21.89
CA PHE A 437 -8.12 5.41 21.72
C PHE A 437 -9.33 5.94 22.52
N PHE A 438 -10.50 5.32 22.36
CA PHE A 438 -11.71 5.77 23.08
C PHE A 438 -11.61 5.55 24.58
N THR A 439 -11.01 4.43 25.03
CA THR A 439 -10.82 4.15 26.46
C THR A 439 -10.03 5.25 27.16
N LYS A 440 -9.04 5.83 26.47
CA LYS A 440 -8.16 6.88 27.01
C LYS A 440 -8.79 8.26 26.95
N HIS A 441 -9.42 8.62 25.83
CA HIS A 441 -9.91 9.99 25.63
C HIS A 441 -11.30 10.27 26.23
N ILE A 442 -12.16 9.27 26.39
CA ILE A 442 -13.49 9.49 26.99
C ILE A 442 -13.40 9.58 28.53
N LYS A 443 -12.54 8.78 29.18
CA LYS A 443 -12.37 8.79 30.65
C LYS A 443 -11.79 10.08 31.23
N HIS A 444 -11.09 10.89 30.42
CA HIS A 444 -10.55 12.18 30.87
C HIS A 444 -11.52 13.35 30.73
N ALA A 445 -12.65 13.20 30.02
CA ALA A 445 -13.67 14.25 29.93
C ALA A 445 -14.50 14.37 31.22
N ASP A 446 -14.65 13.28 31.99
CA ASP A 446 -15.49 13.24 33.20
C ASP A 446 -14.76 13.66 34.49
N HIS A 447 -13.41 13.71 34.48
CA HIS A 447 -12.61 13.97 35.69
C HIS A 447 -12.11 15.41 35.87
N VAL A 448 -12.44 16.34 34.97
CA VAL A 448 -12.12 17.78 35.17
C VAL A 448 -13.07 18.45 36.19
N GLY A 449 -14.13 17.75 36.65
CA GLY A 449 -15.11 18.27 37.59
C GLY A 449 -14.88 17.95 39.07
N ASP A 450 -13.88 17.14 39.44
CA ASP A 450 -13.83 16.52 40.78
C ASP A 450 -12.47 16.65 41.45
N THR A 451 -11.93 17.87 41.53
CA THR A 451 -10.90 18.20 42.53
C THR A 451 -11.56 18.48 43.86
N LYS A 452 -11.46 17.49 44.74
CA LYS A 452 -11.83 17.50 46.16
C LYS A 452 -11.41 18.79 46.87
N GLY A 453 -12.32 19.34 47.68
CA GLY A 453 -11.99 20.24 48.80
C GLY A 453 -12.35 21.71 48.67
N GLY A 454 -13.47 22.08 48.04
CA GLY A 454 -13.94 23.46 47.97
C GLY A 454 -15.41 23.60 48.35
N ASP A 455 -15.68 24.56 49.24
CA ASP A 455 -16.96 24.97 49.82
C ASP A 455 -18.16 24.89 48.83
N PRO A 456 -19.31 24.27 49.19
CA PRO A 456 -20.47 24.09 48.30
C PRO A 456 -20.99 25.37 47.64
N ALA A 457 -20.76 26.56 48.21
CA ALA A 457 -21.12 27.84 47.61
C ALA A 457 -20.28 28.17 46.34
N SER A 458 -19.04 27.69 46.26
CA SER A 458 -18.15 27.93 45.10
C SER A 458 -18.46 27.02 43.90
N ALA A 459 -19.17 25.92 44.12
CA ALA A 459 -19.57 24.97 43.08
C ALA A 459 -20.76 25.46 42.23
N GLN A 460 -21.60 26.36 42.77
CA GLN A 460 -22.71 26.93 42.02
C GLN A 460 -22.29 28.06 41.08
N ILE A 461 -21.28 28.86 41.44
CA ILE A 461 -20.81 29.99 40.62
C ILE A 461 -20.08 29.50 39.35
N ARG A 462 -19.42 28.33 39.39
CA ARG A 462 -18.76 27.74 38.21
C ARG A 462 -19.72 27.14 37.17
N ARG A 463 -21.00 26.92 37.49
CA ARG A 463 -21.97 26.40 36.50
C ARG A 463 -22.47 27.46 35.51
N TYR A 464 -22.19 28.74 35.75
CA TYR A 464 -22.66 29.86 34.92
C TYR A 464 -21.55 30.66 34.23
N SER A 465 -20.30 30.23 34.30
CA SER A 465 -19.23 30.85 33.52
C SER A 465 -19.19 30.23 32.11
N PRO A 466 -19.34 31.02 31.02
CA PRO A 466 -19.11 30.51 29.68
C PRO A 466 -17.66 29.99 29.57
N PRO A 467 -17.39 29.00 28.71
CA PRO A 467 -16.06 28.42 28.62
C PRO A 467 -15.10 29.51 28.14
N VAL A 468 -14.26 30.00 29.05
CA VAL A 468 -13.18 30.92 28.75
C VAL A 468 -12.18 30.15 27.88
N GLU A 469 -12.30 30.37 26.56
CA GLU A 469 -11.20 30.25 25.62
C GLU A 469 -10.02 31.06 26.17
N HIS A 470 -8.90 30.39 26.47
CA HIS A 470 -7.53 30.87 26.77
C HIS A 470 -6.96 29.94 27.87
N LEU A 471 -5.89 29.17 27.72
CA LEU A 471 -4.61 29.40 27.04
C LEU A 471 -3.85 28.08 26.81
N ARG A 472 -3.06 28.08 25.72
CA ARG A 472 -2.00 27.13 25.32
C ARG A 472 -2.42 25.80 24.68
N GLU A 473 -2.86 26.00 23.45
CA GLU A 473 -2.38 25.31 22.24
C GLU A 473 -1.10 24.48 22.42
N GLY A 474 -1.24 23.19 22.14
CA GLY A 474 -0.18 22.21 22.21
C GLY A 474 -0.84 20.92 22.63
N ILE A 475 -1.05 20.01 21.69
CA ILE A 475 -1.39 18.62 21.97
C ILE A 475 -0.32 18.13 22.97
N SER A 476 -0.68 18.10 24.26
CA SER A 476 0.14 17.59 25.35
C SER A 476 0.76 16.27 24.88
N GLY A 477 2.06 16.05 25.11
CA GLY A 477 2.84 14.97 24.49
C GLY A 477 2.27 13.55 24.69
N GLN A 478 1.27 13.37 25.54
CA GLN A 478 0.50 12.12 25.68
C GLN A 478 -0.60 11.93 24.62
N ASN A 479 -1.15 12.99 24.02
CA ASN A 479 -2.20 12.92 22.98
C ASN A 479 -1.63 12.69 21.56
N LEU A 480 -0.37 13.07 21.29
CA LEU A 480 0.19 12.95 19.94
C LEU A 480 0.37 11.49 19.51
N HIS A 481 0.84 10.63 20.42
CA HIS A 481 1.03 9.21 20.12
C HIS A 481 -0.29 8.51 19.85
N ASP A 482 -1.36 8.90 20.54
CA ASP A 482 -2.71 8.37 20.34
C ASP A 482 -3.29 8.80 18.98
N ILE A 483 -3.08 10.06 18.59
CA ILE A 483 -3.48 10.56 17.27
C ILE A 483 -2.68 9.84 16.15
N ILE A 484 -1.39 9.60 16.36
CA ILE A 484 -0.57 8.83 15.42
C ILE A 484 -1.07 7.39 15.30
N LEU A 485 -1.37 6.74 16.42
CA LEU A 485 -1.96 5.41 16.44
C LEU A 485 -3.29 5.38 15.68
N LEU A 486 -4.18 6.34 15.94
CA LEU A 486 -5.46 6.45 15.26
C LEU A 486 -5.29 6.68 13.75
N PHE A 487 -4.39 7.59 13.36
CA PHE A 487 -4.12 7.85 11.94
C PHE A 487 -3.51 6.62 11.26
N SER A 488 -2.59 5.91 11.91
CA SER A 488 -2.02 4.64 11.42
C SER A 488 -3.07 3.54 11.28
N ALA A 489 -4.02 3.44 12.22
CA ALA A 489 -5.12 2.49 12.16
C ALA A 489 -6.05 2.79 10.97
N ASN A 490 -6.41 4.06 10.78
CA ASN A 490 -7.22 4.48 9.64
C ASN A 490 -6.47 4.31 8.31
N LEU A 491 -5.15 4.55 8.25
CA LEU A 491 -4.35 4.21 7.07
C LEU A 491 -4.41 2.71 6.77
N SER A 492 -4.26 1.85 7.78
CA SER A 492 -4.39 0.40 7.62
C SER A 492 -5.77 -0.02 7.12
N LEU A 493 -6.85 0.59 7.62
CA LEU A 493 -8.22 0.30 7.21
C LEU A 493 -8.46 0.62 5.74
N PHE A 494 -8.13 1.85 5.31
CA PHE A 494 -8.43 2.29 3.94
C PHE A 494 -7.45 1.72 2.92
N ALA A 495 -6.18 1.51 3.27
CA ALA A 495 -5.24 0.82 2.38
C ALA A 495 -5.66 -0.64 2.13
N SER A 496 -6.33 -1.26 3.10
CA SER A 496 -6.85 -2.64 3.02
C SER A 496 -7.99 -2.81 2.00
N ILE A 497 -8.60 -1.71 1.53
CA ILE A 497 -9.54 -1.73 0.39
C ILE A 497 -8.86 -2.30 -0.86
N TYR A 498 -7.55 -2.10 -1.03
CA TYR A 498 -6.80 -2.69 -2.13
C TYR A 498 -6.88 -4.23 -2.12
N TYR A 499 -6.68 -4.86 -0.96
CA TYR A 499 -6.87 -6.31 -0.80
C TYR A 499 -8.33 -6.72 -0.95
N LEU A 500 -9.27 -5.95 -0.38
CA LEU A 500 -10.70 -6.26 -0.56
C LEU A 500 -11.09 -6.24 -2.03
N GLY A 501 -10.62 -5.27 -2.80
CA GLY A 501 -10.80 -5.21 -4.24
C GLY A 501 -10.20 -6.43 -4.92
N ARG A 502 -8.93 -6.72 -4.65
CA ARG A 502 -8.16 -7.83 -5.25
C ARG A 502 -7.76 -8.84 -4.17
N ALA A 503 -8.67 -9.73 -3.78
CA ALA A 503 -8.50 -10.66 -2.65
C ALA A 503 -7.48 -11.80 -2.88
N HIS A 504 -6.46 -11.56 -3.70
CA HIS A 504 -5.35 -12.48 -3.93
C HIS A 504 -4.37 -12.48 -2.75
N PRO A 505 -3.85 -13.65 -2.30
CA PRO A 505 -2.90 -13.75 -1.19
C PRO A 505 -1.65 -12.84 -1.32
N HIS A 506 -1.08 -12.66 -2.52
CA HIS A 506 0.01 -11.69 -2.77
C HIS A 506 -0.32 -10.29 -2.26
N ASN A 507 -1.57 -9.84 -2.39
CA ASN A 507 -1.96 -8.48 -2.05
C ASN A 507 -1.95 -8.24 -0.53
N LEU A 508 -1.97 -9.28 0.30
CA LEU A 508 -1.76 -9.15 1.75
C LEU A 508 -0.36 -8.65 2.07
N PHE A 509 0.66 -9.14 1.36
CA PHE A 509 2.05 -8.68 1.56
C PHE A 509 2.24 -7.23 1.11
N ILE A 510 1.54 -6.83 0.05
CA ILE A 510 1.54 -5.45 -0.45
C ILE A 510 1.01 -4.48 0.61
N ILE A 511 -0.15 -4.79 1.20
CA ILE A 511 -0.75 -3.91 2.23
C ILE A 511 -0.12 -4.07 3.61
N SER A 512 0.68 -5.12 3.85
CA SER A 512 1.19 -5.51 5.18
C SER A 512 1.95 -4.40 5.93
N ILE A 513 2.55 -3.46 5.21
CA ILE A 513 3.25 -2.30 5.79
C ILE A 513 2.36 -1.52 6.77
N PHE A 514 1.07 -1.34 6.48
CA PHE A 514 0.17 -0.54 7.32
C PHE A 514 -0.27 -1.25 8.61
N PRO A 515 -0.82 -2.48 8.58
CA PRO A 515 -1.18 -3.18 9.81
C PRO A 515 0.05 -3.51 10.66
N LEU A 516 1.21 -3.81 10.06
CA LEU A 516 2.45 -3.99 10.81
C LEU A 516 2.85 -2.70 11.53
N LEU A 517 2.86 -1.55 10.83
CA LEU A 517 3.19 -0.28 11.47
C LEU A 517 2.25 -0.01 12.65
N ASN A 518 0.97 -0.24 12.44
CA ASN A 518 -0.05 -0.03 13.45
C ASN A 518 0.16 -0.93 14.68
N VAL A 519 0.49 -2.22 14.49
CA VAL A 519 0.83 -3.14 15.60
C VAL A 519 2.03 -2.64 16.38
N PHE A 520 3.11 -2.28 15.71
CA PHE A 520 4.34 -1.85 16.40
C PHE A 520 4.17 -0.49 17.08
N ILE A 521 3.35 0.41 16.53
CA ILE A 521 2.95 1.66 17.21
C ILE A 521 2.09 1.34 18.44
N LEU A 522 1.05 0.51 18.31
CA LEU A 522 0.17 0.12 19.42
C LEU A 522 0.97 -0.52 20.57
N VAL A 523 1.83 -1.48 20.25
CA VAL A 523 2.72 -2.12 21.22
C VAL A 523 3.71 -1.12 21.81
N GLY A 524 4.26 -0.21 20.99
CA GLY A 524 5.18 0.83 21.44
C GLY A 524 4.55 1.80 22.44
N VAL A 525 3.31 2.23 22.18
CA VAL A 525 2.51 3.05 23.09
C VAL A 525 2.26 2.27 24.39
N TYR A 526 1.81 1.01 24.29
CA TYR A 526 1.58 0.16 25.46
C TYR A 526 2.85 -0.02 26.32
N ILE A 527 4.01 -0.27 25.72
CA ILE A 527 5.29 -0.43 26.45
C ILE A 527 5.66 0.88 27.17
N THR A 528 5.44 2.02 26.53
CA THR A 528 5.77 3.33 27.10
C THR A 528 4.91 3.64 28.33
N GLU A 529 3.64 3.23 28.31
CA GLU A 529 2.69 3.45 29.40
C GLU A 529 2.81 2.44 30.52
N SER A 530 2.81 1.14 30.19
CA SER A 530 2.84 0.05 31.16
C SER A 530 4.20 -0.16 31.81
N LYS A 531 5.27 0.39 31.18
CA LYS A 531 6.67 0.27 31.62
C LYS A 531 7.02 -1.15 32.11
N PRO A 532 6.86 -2.18 31.25
CA PRO A 532 7.07 -3.55 31.65
C PRO A 532 8.53 -3.78 32.08
N ASP A 533 8.71 -4.70 33.04
CA ASP A 533 10.02 -5.18 33.45
C ASP A 533 10.78 -5.84 32.28
N LEU A 534 12.08 -6.07 32.49
CA LEU A 534 12.96 -6.61 31.44
C LEU A 534 12.49 -8.00 30.96
N ALA A 535 12.07 -8.87 31.88
CA ALA A 535 11.63 -10.22 31.55
C ALA A 535 10.39 -10.19 30.63
N LYS A 536 9.37 -9.38 30.96
CA LYS A 536 8.18 -9.19 30.11
C LYS A 536 8.52 -8.58 28.76
N LYS A 537 9.47 -7.64 28.71
CA LYS A 537 9.95 -7.08 27.43
C LYS A 537 10.60 -8.15 26.56
N ILE A 538 11.46 -8.99 27.13
CA ILE A 538 12.11 -10.09 26.42
C ILE A 538 11.06 -11.05 25.87
N VAL A 539 10.10 -11.50 26.69
CA VAL A 539 9.01 -12.39 26.24
C VAL A 539 8.22 -11.75 25.10
N LEU A 540 7.84 -10.48 25.23
CA LEU A 540 7.10 -9.75 24.20
C LEU A 540 7.92 -9.63 22.90
N TYR A 541 9.20 -9.30 22.99
CA TYR A 541 10.08 -9.14 21.82
C TYR A 541 10.33 -10.47 21.12
N SER A 542 10.54 -11.56 21.88
CA SER A 542 10.65 -12.90 21.34
C SER A 542 9.35 -13.32 20.64
N LEU A 543 8.18 -13.05 21.23
CA LEU A 543 6.90 -13.35 20.60
C LEU A 543 6.72 -12.59 19.28
N LEU A 544 7.00 -11.27 19.26
CA LEU A 544 6.94 -10.47 18.04
C LEU A 544 7.92 -10.94 16.97
N CYS A 545 9.14 -11.30 17.36
CA CYS A 545 10.16 -11.83 16.46
C CYS A 545 9.70 -13.17 15.86
N ILE A 546 9.15 -14.08 16.67
CA ILE A 546 8.62 -15.35 16.19
C ILE A 546 7.44 -15.12 15.23
N THR A 547 6.46 -14.30 15.62
CA THR A 547 5.23 -14.09 14.86
C THR A 547 5.46 -13.34 13.54
N PHE A 548 6.31 -12.31 13.52
CA PHE A 548 6.44 -11.42 12.37
C PHE A 548 7.75 -11.57 11.58
N ILE A 549 8.69 -12.41 12.03
CA ILE A 549 9.94 -12.70 11.31
C ILE A 549 10.09 -14.20 11.07
N MET A 550 10.22 -15.00 12.13
CA MET A 550 10.56 -16.42 11.98
C MET A 550 9.44 -17.23 11.32
N TYR A 551 8.19 -17.06 11.75
CA TYR A 551 7.07 -17.79 11.18
C TYR A 551 6.82 -17.44 9.69
N PRO A 552 6.76 -16.16 9.30
CA PRO A 552 6.73 -15.76 7.89
C PRO A 552 7.87 -16.33 7.05
N ALA A 553 9.11 -16.24 7.54
CA ALA A 553 10.29 -16.76 6.85
C ALA A 553 10.24 -18.28 6.69
N PHE A 554 9.70 -19.00 7.68
CA PHE A 554 9.50 -20.44 7.61
C PHE A 554 8.44 -20.81 6.57
N SER A 555 7.28 -20.15 6.59
CA SER A 555 6.17 -20.40 5.65
C SER A 555 6.54 -20.09 4.20
N ARG A 556 7.52 -19.18 3.97
CA ARG A 556 8.03 -18.79 2.65
C ARG A 556 9.46 -19.26 2.38
N LYS A 557 9.97 -20.26 3.12
CA LYS A 557 11.39 -20.65 3.07
C LYS A 557 11.90 -21.02 1.68
N ILE A 558 11.06 -21.61 0.82
CA ILE A 558 11.41 -21.98 -0.56
C ILE A 558 11.67 -20.71 -1.38
N THR A 559 10.67 -19.81 -1.44
CA THR A 559 10.80 -18.54 -2.16
C THR A 559 11.93 -17.67 -1.61
N LEU A 560 12.04 -17.55 -0.28
CA LEU A 560 13.12 -16.80 0.38
C LEU A 560 14.50 -17.32 -0.04
N THR A 561 14.66 -18.64 -0.08
CA THR A 561 15.91 -19.29 -0.48
C THR A 561 16.24 -18.99 -1.95
N GLU A 562 15.28 -19.15 -2.86
CA GLU A 562 15.54 -18.89 -4.28
C GLU A 562 15.74 -17.42 -4.59
N MET A 563 15.08 -16.51 -3.88
CA MET A 563 15.35 -15.07 -3.97
C MET A 563 16.78 -14.76 -3.54
N LEU A 564 17.24 -15.28 -2.40
CA LEU A 564 18.60 -15.07 -1.91
C LEU A 564 19.64 -15.71 -2.84
N ALA A 565 19.39 -16.93 -3.34
CA ALA A 565 20.27 -17.60 -4.29
C ALA A 565 20.36 -16.85 -5.62
N THR A 566 19.23 -16.32 -6.13
CA THR A 566 19.20 -15.49 -7.34
C THR A 566 20.01 -14.21 -7.13
N LYS A 567 19.81 -13.51 -6.00
CA LYS A 567 20.59 -12.32 -5.65
C LYS A 567 22.08 -12.63 -5.58
N TYR A 568 22.48 -13.71 -4.92
CA TYR A 568 23.87 -14.13 -4.80
C TYR A 568 24.50 -14.46 -6.15
N THR A 569 23.81 -15.22 -7.00
CA THR A 569 24.28 -15.55 -8.36
C THR A 569 24.48 -14.29 -9.20
N ARG A 570 23.52 -13.35 -9.16
CA ARG A 570 23.63 -12.07 -9.87
C ARG A 570 24.78 -11.20 -9.33
N PHE A 571 25.01 -11.22 -8.01
CA PHE A 571 26.14 -10.53 -7.40
C PHE A 571 27.49 -11.11 -7.89
N ARG A 572 27.60 -12.44 -7.92
CA ARG A 572 28.80 -13.17 -8.36
C ARG A 572 29.10 -12.99 -9.85
N ALA A 573 28.07 -12.79 -10.67
CA ALA A 573 28.21 -12.53 -12.11
C ALA A 573 28.84 -11.18 -12.44
N GLY A 574 28.99 -10.27 -11.46
CA GLY A 574 29.53 -8.92 -11.67
C GLY A 574 28.51 -7.96 -12.31
N ARG A 575 28.98 -6.76 -12.66
CA ARG A 575 28.15 -5.66 -13.23
C ARG A 575 26.92 -5.32 -12.37
N ILE A 576 27.09 -5.31 -11.05
CA ILE A 576 25.98 -5.16 -10.09
C ILE A 576 25.15 -3.89 -10.25
N PHE A 577 25.72 -2.82 -10.82
CA PHE A 577 25.04 -1.53 -11.05
C PHE A 577 24.57 -1.33 -12.49
N THR A 578 24.81 -2.27 -13.41
CA THR A 578 24.30 -2.16 -14.79
C THR A 578 22.85 -2.59 -14.85
N ARG A 579 22.00 -1.82 -15.52
CA ARG A 579 20.55 -2.08 -15.57
C ARG A 579 20.25 -3.23 -16.52
N GLU A 580 19.50 -4.21 -16.05
CA GLU A 580 19.07 -5.38 -16.82
C GLU A 580 18.27 -4.97 -18.07
N ALA A 581 17.46 -3.92 -17.95
CA ALA A 581 16.65 -3.38 -19.04
C ALA A 581 17.48 -2.91 -20.26
N ASP A 582 18.67 -2.34 -20.05
CA ASP A 582 19.52 -1.81 -21.13
C ASP A 582 19.95 -2.94 -22.09
N GLU A 583 20.34 -4.08 -21.52
CA GLU A 583 20.79 -5.25 -22.28
C GLU A 583 19.61 -5.99 -22.92
N ILE A 584 18.51 -6.19 -22.18
CA ILE A 584 17.35 -6.94 -22.68
C ILE A 584 16.68 -6.19 -23.84
N ILE A 585 16.32 -4.92 -23.64
CA ILE A 585 15.51 -4.18 -24.62
C ILE A 585 16.32 -3.93 -25.90
N SER A 586 17.55 -3.42 -25.77
CA SER A 586 18.35 -3.02 -26.92
C SER A 586 18.82 -4.21 -27.75
N LYS A 587 19.14 -5.34 -27.11
CA LYS A 587 19.57 -6.56 -27.83
C LYS A 587 18.39 -7.24 -28.52
N ARG A 588 17.23 -7.28 -27.87
CA ARG A 588 16.06 -8.03 -28.34
C ARG A 588 15.37 -7.39 -29.54
N TYR A 589 15.25 -6.07 -29.56
CA TYR A 589 14.48 -5.34 -30.58
C TYR A 589 15.36 -4.51 -31.53
N LYS A 590 16.66 -4.83 -31.62
CA LYS A 590 17.61 -4.08 -32.44
C LYS A 590 17.20 -4.08 -33.93
N ASP A 591 16.87 -5.26 -34.43
CA ASP A 591 16.56 -5.46 -35.85
C ASP A 591 15.17 -4.93 -36.18
N GLU A 592 14.19 -5.12 -35.28
CA GLU A 592 12.86 -4.53 -35.35
C GLU A 592 12.91 -3.00 -35.38
N ALA A 593 13.67 -2.38 -34.47
CA ALA A 593 13.80 -0.93 -34.42
C ALA A 593 14.46 -0.38 -35.70
N LYS A 594 15.49 -1.08 -36.23
CA LYS A 594 16.15 -0.73 -37.48
C LYS A 594 15.19 -0.84 -38.68
N MET A 595 14.42 -1.93 -38.75
CA MET A 595 13.41 -2.15 -39.80
C MET A 595 12.34 -1.05 -39.78
N ILE A 596 11.78 -0.73 -38.61
CA ILE A 596 10.78 0.32 -38.44
C ILE A 596 11.32 1.68 -38.89
N ASN A 597 12.52 2.06 -38.43
CA ASN A 597 13.12 3.35 -38.78
C ASN A 597 13.44 3.48 -40.28
N ARG A 598 13.79 2.38 -40.95
CA ARG A 598 14.02 2.37 -42.40
C ARG A 598 12.71 2.39 -43.19
N ALA A 599 11.70 1.64 -42.78
CA ALA A 599 10.48 1.47 -43.56
C ALA A 599 9.45 2.59 -43.35
N ILE A 600 9.39 3.16 -42.14
CA ILE A 600 8.46 4.22 -41.75
C ILE A 600 9.28 5.51 -41.55
N GLN A 601 9.31 6.36 -42.57
CA GLN A 601 10.11 7.60 -42.55
C GLN A 601 9.45 8.74 -41.75
N SER A 602 8.14 8.66 -41.49
CA SER A 602 7.44 9.67 -40.70
C SER A 602 7.91 9.73 -39.25
N ASP A 603 7.80 10.90 -38.62
CA ASP A 603 8.10 11.13 -37.19
C ASP A 603 7.12 10.39 -36.26
N SER A 604 6.01 9.90 -36.79
CA SER A 604 5.00 9.15 -36.06
C SER A 604 4.83 7.76 -36.67
N ALA A 605 4.55 6.76 -35.84
CA ALA A 605 4.35 5.38 -36.27
C ALA A 605 3.18 4.73 -35.54
N VAL A 606 2.67 3.64 -36.12
CA VAL A 606 1.79 2.68 -35.46
C VAL A 606 2.60 1.41 -35.27
N VAL A 607 2.71 0.96 -34.02
CA VAL A 607 3.37 -0.28 -33.66
C VAL A 607 2.36 -1.11 -32.87
N LEU A 608 1.90 -2.21 -33.46
CA LEU A 608 0.97 -3.16 -32.84
C LEU A 608 1.77 -4.36 -32.34
N SER A 609 2.31 -4.26 -31.13
CA SER A 609 3.14 -5.28 -30.49
C SER A 609 2.82 -5.38 -29.00
N ASN A 610 3.10 -6.51 -28.38
CA ASN A 610 2.94 -6.67 -26.94
C ASN A 610 3.95 -5.81 -26.15
N ASP A 611 5.04 -5.44 -26.81
CA ASP A 611 6.16 -4.65 -26.29
C ASP A 611 6.25 -3.26 -26.94
N ASP A 612 5.10 -2.69 -27.32
CA ASP A 612 4.97 -1.38 -27.98
C ASP A 612 5.72 -0.27 -27.24
N THR A 613 5.58 -0.17 -25.92
CA THR A 613 6.30 0.80 -25.09
C THR A 613 7.82 0.75 -25.32
N TYR A 614 8.39 -0.45 -25.34
CA TYR A 614 9.83 -0.67 -25.47
C TYR A 614 10.31 -0.38 -26.89
N LEU A 615 9.51 -0.73 -27.89
CA LEU A 615 9.78 -0.39 -29.28
C LEU A 615 9.75 1.14 -29.48
N PHE A 616 8.75 1.83 -28.92
CA PHE A 616 8.66 3.30 -28.97
C PHE A 616 9.82 3.99 -28.26
N TYR A 617 10.36 3.42 -27.19
CA TYR A 617 11.58 3.90 -26.55
C TYR A 617 12.77 3.85 -27.52
N LEU A 618 12.95 2.74 -28.25
CA LEU A 618 14.07 2.54 -29.18
C LEU A 618 13.96 3.36 -30.48
N ILE A 619 12.80 3.36 -31.12
CA ILE A 619 12.63 4.00 -32.45
C ILE A 619 12.54 5.53 -32.36
N LYS A 620 12.29 6.10 -31.17
CA LYS A 620 12.17 7.54 -30.92
C LYS A 620 11.12 8.28 -31.78
N LYS A 621 10.14 7.56 -32.34
CA LYS A 621 8.99 8.11 -33.07
C LYS A 621 7.79 8.33 -32.15
N LYS A 622 6.89 9.25 -32.50
CA LYS A 622 5.63 9.51 -31.79
C LYS A 622 4.61 8.39 -32.05
N ASN A 623 3.89 7.95 -31.02
CA ASN A 623 2.82 6.98 -31.18
C ASN A 623 1.57 7.64 -31.78
N LEU A 624 1.04 7.09 -32.88
CA LEU A 624 -0.22 7.54 -33.48
C LEU A 624 -1.46 7.04 -32.73
N LEU A 625 -1.31 6.04 -31.86
CA LEU A 625 -2.36 5.54 -30.99
C LEU A 625 -2.35 6.32 -29.68
N ASP A 626 -3.53 6.65 -29.18
CA ASP A 626 -3.75 7.40 -27.93
C ASP A 626 -3.81 6.43 -26.72
N ALA A 627 -2.92 5.41 -26.74
CA ALA A 627 -2.74 4.42 -25.69
C ALA A 627 -1.31 3.82 -25.76
N ASP A 628 -0.64 3.75 -24.62
CA ASP A 628 0.67 3.11 -24.42
C ASP A 628 0.80 2.73 -22.93
N PRO A 629 0.92 1.43 -22.57
CA PRO A 629 0.99 0.27 -23.47
C PRO A 629 -0.38 -0.12 -24.06
N LEU A 630 -0.38 -0.77 -25.23
CA LEU A 630 -1.61 -1.27 -25.87
C LEU A 630 -2.37 -2.30 -25.02
N ILE A 631 -1.66 -3.06 -24.19
CA ILE A 631 -2.28 -4.01 -23.25
C ILE A 631 -3.18 -3.35 -22.20
N GLY A 632 -3.12 -2.03 -22.06
CA GLY A 632 -4.00 -1.24 -21.19
C GLY A 632 -5.38 -0.95 -21.78
N ILE A 633 -5.65 -1.36 -23.04
CA ILE A 633 -6.95 -1.20 -23.69
C ILE A 633 -7.88 -2.34 -23.26
N ASP A 634 -8.78 -2.04 -22.32
CA ASP A 634 -9.65 -3.04 -21.71
C ASP A 634 -11.07 -3.07 -22.28
N THR A 635 -11.58 -1.97 -22.83
CA THR A 635 -12.96 -1.85 -23.32
C THR A 635 -13.05 -1.35 -24.76
N GLN A 636 -14.22 -1.56 -25.38
CA GLN A 636 -14.52 -1.02 -26.71
C GLN A 636 -14.41 0.52 -26.78
N ASP A 637 -14.75 1.22 -25.71
CA ASP A 637 -14.63 2.68 -25.69
C ASP A 637 -13.18 3.13 -25.55
N ASP A 638 -12.34 2.39 -24.82
CA ASP A 638 -10.90 2.66 -24.76
C ASP A 638 -10.27 2.45 -26.15
N LEU A 639 -10.70 1.39 -26.86
CA LEU A 639 -10.28 1.11 -28.23
C LEU A 639 -10.69 2.26 -29.18
N LYS A 640 -11.95 2.71 -29.11
CA LYS A 640 -12.42 3.86 -29.92
C LYS A 640 -11.62 5.13 -29.63
N ALA A 641 -11.31 5.40 -28.36
CA ALA A 641 -10.51 6.55 -27.96
C ALA A 641 -9.08 6.45 -28.50
N ALA A 642 -8.41 5.31 -28.31
CA ALA A 642 -7.05 5.05 -28.77
C ALA A 642 -6.89 5.21 -30.29
N LEU A 643 -7.93 4.85 -31.06
CA LEU A 643 -7.92 4.85 -32.53
C LEU A 643 -8.25 6.21 -33.17
N LYS A 644 -8.62 7.24 -32.40
CA LYS A 644 -9.18 8.50 -32.92
C LYS A 644 -8.27 9.20 -33.94
N LYS A 645 -6.95 9.22 -33.69
CA LYS A 645 -5.98 9.87 -34.58
C LYS A 645 -5.59 8.99 -35.76
N VAL A 646 -5.30 7.71 -35.51
CA VAL A 646 -4.83 6.78 -36.56
C VAL A 646 -5.87 6.57 -37.67
N THR A 647 -7.15 6.51 -37.31
CA THR A 647 -8.26 6.28 -38.26
C THR A 647 -8.61 7.50 -39.09
N ARG A 648 -8.13 8.70 -38.70
CA ARG A 648 -8.23 9.91 -39.52
C ARG A 648 -7.10 10.02 -40.53
N LEU A 649 -5.90 9.56 -40.16
CA LEU A 649 -4.70 9.66 -41.00
C LEU A 649 -4.53 8.47 -41.95
N CYS A 650 -4.97 7.27 -41.53
CA CYS A 650 -4.85 6.01 -42.27
C CYS A 650 -3.43 5.82 -42.88
N PRO A 651 -2.41 5.62 -42.02
CA PRO A 651 -1.00 5.66 -42.43
C PRO A 651 -0.67 4.65 -43.52
N GLU A 652 0.27 4.98 -44.40
CA GLU A 652 0.62 4.09 -45.52
C GLU A 652 1.23 2.76 -45.06
N LYS A 653 2.04 2.81 -44.00
CA LYS A 653 2.73 1.65 -43.42
C LYS A 653 2.55 1.62 -41.90
N ILE A 654 2.40 0.41 -41.37
CA ILE A 654 2.31 0.13 -39.93
C ILE A 654 3.22 -1.04 -39.57
N ALA A 655 3.70 -1.09 -38.33
CA ALA A 655 4.40 -2.24 -37.79
C ALA A 655 3.43 -3.08 -36.96
N VAL A 656 3.39 -4.40 -37.19
CA VAL A 656 2.47 -5.32 -36.53
C VAL A 656 3.23 -6.58 -36.13
N ASP A 657 2.91 -7.16 -35.00
CA ASP A 657 3.41 -8.48 -34.59
C ASP A 657 3.21 -9.53 -35.70
N CYS A 658 4.28 -10.25 -36.05
CA CYS A 658 4.27 -11.17 -37.18
C CYS A 658 3.30 -12.35 -37.00
N SER A 659 2.96 -12.69 -35.75
CA SER A 659 2.01 -13.75 -35.43
C SER A 659 0.58 -13.40 -35.85
N VAL A 660 0.23 -12.10 -35.87
CA VAL A 660 -1.08 -11.61 -36.36
C VAL A 660 -1.28 -11.96 -37.84
N TYR A 661 -0.20 -12.10 -38.60
CA TYR A 661 -0.21 -12.51 -40.00
C TYR A 661 0.14 -13.99 -40.23
N GLY A 662 0.34 -14.78 -39.16
CA GLY A 662 0.79 -16.17 -39.26
C GLY A 662 2.17 -16.34 -39.91
N LYS A 663 3.04 -15.31 -39.82
CA LYS A 663 4.39 -15.33 -40.39
C LYS A 663 5.46 -15.84 -39.41
N CYS A 664 5.12 -15.94 -38.14
CA CYS A 664 5.97 -16.45 -37.08
C CYS A 664 5.09 -17.03 -35.96
N ASP A 665 5.70 -17.83 -35.09
CA ASP A 665 5.08 -18.20 -33.81
C ASP A 665 4.93 -16.98 -32.90
N GLN A 666 3.94 -17.02 -32.00
CA GLN A 666 3.73 -15.94 -31.04
C GLN A 666 4.96 -15.78 -30.14
N SER A 667 5.69 -14.67 -30.32
CA SER A 667 6.88 -14.41 -29.52
C SER A 667 6.52 -14.12 -28.06
N ILE A 668 7.23 -14.73 -27.11
CA ILE A 668 7.05 -14.45 -25.68
C ILE A 668 7.66 -13.08 -25.38
N GLY A 669 6.86 -12.02 -25.47
CA GLY A 669 7.28 -10.63 -25.25
C GLY A 669 7.96 -10.38 -23.89
N ILE A 670 8.62 -9.22 -23.73
CA ILE A 670 9.12 -8.79 -22.41
C ILE A 670 7.91 -8.57 -21.48
N ASN A 671 6.85 -7.99 -22.04
CA ASN A 671 5.52 -7.94 -21.49
C ASN A 671 4.93 -9.35 -21.55
N GLN A 672 5.08 -10.12 -20.48
CA GLN A 672 4.52 -11.47 -20.34
C GLN A 672 3.01 -11.41 -20.00
N SER A 673 2.24 -10.59 -20.71
CA SER A 673 0.80 -10.49 -20.53
C SER A 673 0.09 -11.67 -21.19
N GLY A 674 -0.90 -12.24 -20.51
CA GLY A 674 -1.80 -13.25 -21.10
C GLY A 674 -2.85 -12.68 -22.07
N PHE A 675 -2.80 -11.37 -22.37
CA PHE A 675 -3.76 -10.68 -23.23
C PHE A 675 -3.02 -9.75 -24.20
N PHE A 676 -3.33 -9.88 -25.50
CA PHE A 676 -2.70 -9.12 -26.57
C PHE A 676 -3.75 -8.63 -27.60
N PRO A 677 -4.15 -7.34 -27.58
CA PRO A 677 -5.27 -6.84 -28.39
C PRO A 677 -4.93 -6.49 -29.84
N ALA A 678 -3.71 -6.75 -30.34
CA ALA A 678 -3.26 -6.24 -31.63
C ALA A 678 -4.12 -6.66 -32.83
N SER A 679 -4.61 -7.91 -32.86
CA SER A 679 -5.48 -8.39 -33.94
C SER A 679 -6.80 -7.62 -33.99
N THR A 680 -7.39 -7.33 -32.83
CA THR A 680 -8.62 -6.55 -32.70
C THR A 680 -8.39 -5.10 -33.13
N ILE A 681 -7.26 -4.51 -32.70
CA ILE A 681 -6.86 -3.15 -33.08
C ILE A 681 -6.65 -3.06 -34.59
N LEU A 682 -5.91 -3.99 -35.20
CA LEU A 682 -5.65 -4.01 -36.64
C LEU A 682 -6.95 -4.09 -37.45
N SER A 683 -7.86 -5.00 -37.07
CA SER A 683 -9.16 -5.18 -37.72
C SER A 683 -10.00 -3.90 -37.69
N GLU A 684 -10.07 -3.22 -36.54
CA GLU A 684 -10.81 -1.96 -36.43
C GLU A 684 -10.16 -0.81 -37.21
N ILE A 685 -8.83 -0.76 -37.32
CA ILE A 685 -8.15 0.21 -38.20
C ILE A 685 -8.51 -0.06 -39.66
N GLN A 686 -8.40 -1.30 -40.13
CA GLN A 686 -8.70 -1.70 -41.50
C GLN A 686 -10.14 -1.37 -41.88
N LYS A 687 -11.09 -1.71 -41.00
CA LYS A 687 -12.51 -1.44 -41.15
C LYS A 687 -12.81 0.05 -41.27
N LYS A 688 -12.27 0.88 -40.37
CA LYS A 688 -12.53 2.33 -40.38
C LYS A 688 -11.85 3.06 -41.52
N CYS A 689 -10.65 2.63 -41.90
CA CYS A 689 -9.91 3.21 -43.03
C CYS A 689 -10.36 2.66 -44.39
N ARG A 690 -11.17 1.58 -44.43
CA ARG A 690 -11.59 0.86 -45.65
C ARG A 690 -10.39 0.41 -46.50
N ILE A 691 -9.40 -0.18 -45.85
CA ILE A 691 -8.14 -0.65 -46.47
C ILE A 691 -7.74 -2.00 -45.90
N THR A 692 -6.85 -2.70 -46.58
CA THR A 692 -6.21 -3.90 -46.05
C THR A 692 -4.72 -3.67 -45.89
N TYR A 693 -4.15 -4.02 -44.75
CA TYR A 693 -2.71 -3.97 -44.53
C TYR A 693 -2.11 -5.35 -44.76
N THR A 694 -1.24 -5.47 -45.76
CA THR A 694 -0.55 -6.72 -46.06
C THR A 694 0.93 -6.63 -45.72
N PRO A 695 1.53 -7.68 -45.12
CA PRO A 695 2.95 -7.68 -44.76
C PRO A 695 3.83 -7.60 -46.00
N VAL A 696 4.85 -6.73 -45.97
CA VAL A 696 5.83 -6.51 -47.05
C VAL A 696 7.22 -6.98 -46.62
N GLU A 697 7.59 -6.70 -45.37
CA GLU A 697 8.88 -7.09 -44.79
C GLU A 697 8.64 -7.59 -43.35
N CYS A 698 9.30 -8.67 -42.95
CA CYS A 698 9.15 -9.24 -41.61
C CYS A 698 10.51 -9.61 -40.99
N THR A 699 10.61 -9.45 -39.67
CA THR A 699 11.62 -10.08 -38.81
C THR A 699 11.01 -11.30 -38.11
N SER A 700 11.72 -11.86 -37.13
CA SER A 700 11.22 -12.92 -36.25
C SER A 700 10.14 -12.46 -35.26
N GLN A 701 9.90 -11.14 -35.10
CA GLN A 701 8.95 -10.60 -34.12
C GLN A 701 7.91 -9.64 -34.73
N LEU A 702 8.27 -8.86 -35.76
CA LEU A 702 7.37 -7.87 -36.36
C LEU A 702 7.36 -7.95 -37.88
N CYS A 703 6.26 -7.51 -38.49
CA CYS A 703 6.15 -7.23 -39.90
C CYS A 703 5.81 -5.76 -40.14
N ILE A 704 6.43 -5.16 -41.15
CA ILE A 704 5.93 -3.94 -41.77
C ILE A 704 4.82 -4.32 -42.73
N ALA A 705 3.63 -3.79 -42.51
CA ALA A 705 2.49 -3.97 -43.39
C ALA A 705 2.16 -2.66 -44.10
N GLN A 706 1.88 -2.75 -45.41
CA GLN A 706 1.56 -1.62 -46.25
C GLN A 706 0.09 -1.69 -46.68
N LYS A 707 -0.53 -0.52 -46.78
CA LYS A 707 -1.89 -0.33 -47.29
C LYS A 707 -2.01 -0.87 -48.72
N LYS A 708 -3.05 -1.69 -48.94
CA LYS A 708 -3.59 -2.07 -50.24
C LYS A 708 -4.97 -1.48 -50.43
#